data_AF-A0A511T916-F1
#
_entry.id   AF-A0A511T916-F1
#
_cell.length_a   1.000
_cell.length_b   1.000
_cell.length_c   1.000
_cell.angle_alpha   90.00
_cell.angle_beta   90.00
_cell.angle_gamma   90.00
#
_symmetry.space_group_name_H-M   'P 1'
#
loop_
_entity.id
_entity.type
_entity.pdbx_description
1 polymer ?
#
loop_
_entity_poly.entity_id
_entity_poly.type
_entity_poly.pdbx_seq_one_letter_code
_entity_poly.pdbx_strand_id
1 'polypeptide(L)'
;MATQDTDAPKGQDDARGLAERLARSLRESTTLLQELEAMASRVAGSGNEQAAGTEQVRAAIESVASHVEQTGLAVQSLVRTQRTVSDSSRQLQQESEATAGSVEEVSASVSSVRKDAAHLATEADTTAATLEQVSRSVKGVSSNAEDLAASSEELLASMTEMNATVADLVTRNQSGAASAEQVGATIEEMAKGIARLASDAQGVGERATQVAHAVGLLGRSLGDVARDSSSMASSVEEVAATAEELARSVRGVAESARVLETHATSNASAMEEVAASVEEVAATAEKNAAVVDANASTIEELARSAQSVAKAAETINGQAASGASASTQLETSTRRVAQMTEEARATADRVGTIAREGGATVGRSMAGFGRIRQSIVESSSVMKEMAKRAEEIGDIVQTINLIADRTNLLSLNASIEAARAGEHGRGFAVVAEEIRALADRAAAASSDVAKIVRGLQTTAREAAAATGEGMRAADEGSALASEAEKALTTILKGVDDLGQNVREVNRATGEQVQAAQALAQGNVRMSEQGRVIAASATEQAQAAQSLSQGGSEMRRMARQTMQASGEQARALRDVVRANGQLAEVSQKVARAVQEQAAASADLSKAAAQMRQLVQTVSNVVGTQSKETTGVSALAQDMASSTQRTLAGLSEQAKAAAEVTRAMDATRKEVAQSARGMAEQARALKQGEAASRQVAQLAGSVTRATDEQAQALVALVKGADEVRRVAKSTARALDEQAEVLGSLAVSAQRQATGIASVARASAEATQVTEGLARGVEEMRTRAREITVTTAQQVRAAAGNAAEVREVSNRLGQLSRMQVEQLESLSRMGGSRPPEPAGGVESTRERQA
;
A
#
# COMPACT_ATOMS: atom_id res chain seq x y z
N MET A 1 -83.99 -29.02 108.78
CA MET A 1 -85.07 -28.40 109.57
C MET A 1 -84.45 -27.86 110.84
N ALA A 2 -84.61 -26.62 111.28
CA ALA A 2 -85.43 -25.49 110.83
C ALA A 2 -84.91 -24.17 111.50
N THR A 3 -85.66 -23.06 111.34
CA THR A 3 -85.64 -21.73 112.03
C THR A 3 -84.75 -20.61 111.44
N GLN A 4 -85.34 -19.47 111.00
CA GLN A 4 -85.47 -18.12 111.65
C GLN A 4 -84.38 -17.15 111.10
N ASP A 5 -84.48 -15.81 110.95
CA ASP A 5 -85.39 -14.75 111.43
C ASP A 5 -85.13 -13.41 110.63
N THR A 6 -86.14 -12.54 110.57
CA THR A 6 -86.22 -11.04 110.57
C THR A 6 -85.31 -10.06 109.77
N ASP A 7 -85.99 -8.97 109.33
CA ASP A 7 -85.62 -7.53 109.23
C ASP A 7 -85.11 -6.85 107.93
N ALA A 8 -85.75 -5.70 107.61
CA ALA A 8 -85.53 -4.72 106.51
C ALA A 8 -84.20 -3.92 106.68
N PRO A 9 -83.73 -2.96 105.81
CA PRO A 9 -84.42 -2.17 104.76
C PRO A 9 -83.56 -1.75 103.50
N LYS A 10 -84.07 -0.80 102.68
CA LYS A 10 -83.37 0.10 101.70
C LYS A 10 -82.96 -0.44 100.30
N GLY A 11 -83.91 -0.49 99.37
CA GLY A 11 -83.68 -0.86 97.95
C GLY A 11 -83.69 0.27 96.91
N GLN A 12 -83.57 1.56 97.30
CA GLN A 12 -83.62 2.70 96.35
C GLN A 12 -82.27 3.43 96.13
N ASP A 13 -81.24 3.20 96.95
CA ASP A 13 -79.90 3.81 96.77
C ASP A 13 -78.94 2.97 95.90
N ASP A 14 -79.12 1.65 95.83
CA ASP A 14 -78.25 0.77 95.03
C ASP A 14 -78.45 0.91 93.51
N ALA A 15 -79.65 1.27 93.05
CA ALA A 15 -79.93 1.50 91.64
C ALA A 15 -79.27 2.80 91.11
N ARG A 16 -79.15 3.84 91.94
CA ARG A 16 -78.51 5.12 91.59
C ARG A 16 -76.98 5.01 91.55
N GLY A 17 -76.37 4.30 92.49
CA GLY A 17 -74.92 4.05 92.52
C GLY A 17 -74.43 3.09 91.43
N LEU A 18 -75.28 2.18 90.94
CA LEU A 18 -75.01 1.37 89.76
C LEU A 18 -75.16 2.20 88.47
N ALA A 19 -76.19 3.03 88.38
CA ALA A 19 -76.42 3.91 87.22
C ALA A 19 -75.32 4.96 87.03
N GLU A 20 -74.78 5.56 88.09
CA GLU A 20 -73.65 6.51 87.99
C GLU A 20 -72.33 5.83 87.60
N ARG A 21 -72.06 4.62 88.09
CA ARG A 21 -70.88 3.83 87.68
C ARG A 21 -70.99 3.39 86.22
N LEU A 22 -72.18 2.97 85.78
CA LEU A 22 -72.48 2.67 84.38
C LEU A 22 -72.36 3.92 83.49
N ALA A 23 -72.89 5.07 83.91
CA ALA A 23 -72.81 6.31 83.15
C ALA A 23 -71.36 6.83 83.02
N ARG A 24 -70.54 6.66 84.05
CA ARG A 24 -69.12 7.04 84.03
C ARG A 24 -68.31 6.12 83.11
N SER A 25 -68.53 4.81 83.21
CA SER A 25 -67.92 3.81 82.32
C SER A 25 -68.37 3.97 80.86
N LEU A 26 -69.64 4.29 80.62
CA LEU A 26 -70.15 4.61 79.28
C LEU A 26 -69.54 5.91 78.75
N ARG A 27 -69.36 6.95 79.57
CA ARG A 27 -68.68 8.19 79.14
C ARG A 27 -67.25 7.91 78.72
N GLU A 28 -66.45 7.24 79.56
CA GLU A 28 -65.07 6.86 79.23
C GLU A 28 -64.98 6.01 77.95
N SER A 29 -65.89 5.05 77.79
CA SER A 29 -66.00 4.24 76.57
C SER A 29 -66.37 5.10 75.34
N THR A 30 -67.23 6.11 75.51
CA THR A 30 -67.64 6.99 74.41
C THR A 30 -66.49 7.89 73.96
N THR A 31 -65.70 8.42 74.90
CA THR A 31 -64.49 9.22 74.58
C THR A 31 -63.44 8.37 73.88
N LEU A 32 -63.20 7.14 74.35
CA LEU A 32 -62.31 6.17 73.70
C LEU A 32 -62.76 5.82 72.27
N LEU A 33 -64.06 5.63 72.05
CA LEU A 33 -64.62 5.38 70.72
C LEU A 33 -64.45 6.58 69.79
N GLN A 34 -64.61 7.82 70.28
CA GLN A 34 -64.39 9.04 69.51
C GLN A 34 -62.90 9.25 69.17
N GLU A 35 -61.99 8.95 70.10
CA GLU A 35 -60.55 8.97 69.84
C GLU A 35 -60.14 7.92 68.80
N LEU A 36 -60.69 6.69 68.89
CA LEU A 36 -60.49 5.63 67.91
C LEU A 36 -61.08 5.99 66.54
N GLU A 37 -62.24 6.63 66.48
CA GLU A 37 -62.86 7.13 65.25
C GLU A 37 -62.00 8.22 64.58
N ALA A 38 -61.50 9.19 65.36
CA ALA A 38 -60.59 10.22 64.87
C ALA A 38 -59.23 9.66 64.41
N MET A 39 -58.76 8.59 65.05
CA MET A 39 -57.54 7.88 64.66
C MET A 39 -57.74 7.07 63.36
N ALA A 40 -58.86 6.34 63.26
CA ALA A 40 -59.25 5.62 62.05
C ALA A 40 -59.48 6.55 60.86
N SER A 41 -60.13 7.71 61.05
CA SER A 41 -60.32 8.69 59.99
C SER A 41 -59.00 9.29 59.50
N ARG A 42 -58.01 9.50 60.39
CA ARG A 42 -56.65 9.93 60.00
C ARG A 42 -55.90 8.87 59.22
N VAL A 43 -55.99 7.60 59.63
CA VAL A 43 -55.37 6.46 58.92
C VAL A 43 -56.02 6.27 57.54
N ALA A 44 -57.34 6.40 57.42
CA ALA A 44 -58.04 6.33 56.14
C ALA A 44 -57.68 7.53 55.22
N GLY A 45 -57.48 8.73 55.79
CA GLY A 45 -56.98 9.90 55.05
C GLY A 45 -55.57 9.68 54.52
N SER A 46 -54.66 9.22 55.38
CA SER A 46 -53.28 8.88 55.01
C SER A 46 -53.21 7.76 53.95
N GLY A 47 -54.06 6.73 54.05
CA GLY A 47 -54.15 5.67 53.04
C GLY A 47 -54.63 6.16 51.68
N ASN A 48 -55.55 7.12 51.65
CA ASN A 48 -56.00 7.77 50.40
C ASN A 48 -54.92 8.67 49.77
N GLU A 49 -54.18 9.45 50.58
CA GLU A 49 -53.04 10.24 50.09
C GLU A 49 -51.94 9.33 49.55
N GLN A 50 -51.67 8.22 50.23
CA GLN A 50 -50.71 7.23 49.78
C GLN A 50 -51.14 6.57 48.46
N ALA A 51 -52.43 6.26 48.28
CA ALA A 51 -52.99 5.76 47.03
C ALA A 51 -52.89 6.78 45.89
N ALA A 52 -53.17 8.07 46.15
CA ALA A 52 -53.04 9.14 45.15
C ALA A 52 -51.57 9.36 44.74
N GLY A 53 -50.64 9.35 45.70
CA GLY A 53 -49.20 9.45 45.44
C GLY A 53 -48.67 8.25 44.64
N THR A 54 -49.11 7.03 44.96
CA THR A 54 -48.73 5.83 44.16
C THR A 54 -49.36 5.81 42.78
N GLU A 55 -50.56 6.37 42.58
CA GLU A 55 -51.17 6.51 41.26
C GLU A 55 -50.44 7.55 40.39
N GLN A 56 -49.97 8.66 40.96
CA GLN A 56 -49.07 9.59 40.26
C GLN A 56 -47.76 8.92 39.82
N VAL A 57 -47.16 8.11 40.69
CA VAL A 57 -45.97 7.31 40.37
C VAL A 57 -46.28 6.31 39.25
N ARG A 58 -47.45 5.65 39.27
CA ARG A 58 -47.91 4.74 38.22
C ARG A 58 -48.01 5.45 36.86
N ALA A 59 -48.65 6.63 36.82
CA ALA A 59 -48.80 7.41 35.60
C ALA A 59 -47.44 7.91 35.05
N ALA A 60 -46.51 8.28 35.92
CA ALA A 60 -45.15 8.64 35.52
C ALA A 60 -44.40 7.45 34.91
N ILE A 61 -44.57 6.25 35.46
CA ILE A 61 -43.96 5.02 34.94
C ILE A 61 -44.59 4.59 33.61
N GLU A 62 -45.90 4.74 33.42
CA GLU A 62 -46.57 4.53 32.12
C GLU A 62 -46.02 5.49 31.04
N SER A 63 -45.79 6.75 31.40
CA SER A 63 -45.17 7.73 30.48
C SER A 63 -43.73 7.33 30.12
N VAL A 64 -42.93 6.89 31.09
CA VAL A 64 -41.58 6.37 30.84
C VAL A 64 -41.64 5.12 29.95
N ALA A 65 -42.56 4.18 30.22
CA ALA A 65 -42.72 2.97 29.42
C ALA A 65 -43.07 3.28 27.95
N SER A 66 -43.92 4.29 27.71
CA SER A 66 -44.25 4.77 26.36
C SER A 66 -43.02 5.35 25.64
N HIS A 67 -42.19 6.14 26.32
CA HIS A 67 -40.96 6.68 25.73
C HIS A 67 -39.93 5.58 25.44
N VAL A 68 -39.83 4.57 26.32
CA VAL A 68 -38.99 3.39 26.11
C VAL A 68 -39.46 2.58 24.89
N GLU A 69 -40.78 2.46 24.67
CA GLU A 69 -41.35 1.80 23.49
C GLU A 69 -41.06 2.55 22.19
N GLN A 70 -41.20 3.88 22.17
CA GLN A 70 -40.79 4.71 21.03
C GLN A 70 -39.28 4.60 20.75
N THR A 71 -38.46 4.58 21.80
CA THR A 71 -37.01 4.41 21.68
C THR A 71 -36.69 3.02 21.11
N GLY A 72 -37.39 1.98 21.53
CA GLY A 72 -37.22 0.61 21.01
C GLY A 72 -37.52 0.50 19.52
N LEU A 73 -38.60 1.14 19.06
CA LEU A 73 -38.95 1.18 17.63
C LEU A 73 -37.89 1.94 16.80
N ALA A 74 -37.39 3.06 17.31
CA ALA A 74 -36.32 3.83 16.66
C ALA A 74 -35.02 3.02 16.56
N VAL A 75 -34.64 2.31 17.63
CA VAL A 75 -33.45 1.44 17.67
C VAL A 75 -33.61 0.26 16.69
N GLN A 76 -34.78 -0.37 16.60
CA GLN A 76 -35.02 -1.42 15.61
C GLN A 76 -34.94 -0.91 14.16
N SER A 77 -35.45 0.30 13.90
CA SER A 77 -35.30 0.93 12.59
C SER A 77 -33.83 1.16 12.26
N LEU A 78 -33.05 1.64 13.23
CA LEU A 78 -31.62 1.91 13.09
C LEU A 78 -30.83 0.63 12.77
N VAL A 79 -31.12 -0.48 13.46
CA VAL A 79 -30.53 -1.81 13.20
C VAL A 79 -30.84 -2.29 11.77
N ARG A 80 -32.07 -2.09 11.27
CA ARG A 80 -32.41 -2.45 9.88
C ARG A 80 -31.60 -1.64 8.88
N THR A 81 -31.54 -0.32 9.06
CA THR A 81 -30.76 0.55 8.16
C THR A 81 -29.26 0.23 8.20
N GLN A 82 -28.68 -0.06 9.36
CA GLN A 82 -27.27 -0.43 9.47
C GLN A 82 -26.96 -1.78 8.80
N ARG A 83 -27.86 -2.77 8.91
CA ARG A 83 -27.76 -4.02 8.15
C ARG A 83 -27.77 -3.77 6.64
N THR A 84 -28.70 -2.97 6.14
CA THR A 84 -28.78 -2.63 4.71
C THR A 84 -27.51 -1.93 4.22
N VAL A 85 -26.94 -1.02 5.01
CA VAL A 85 -25.66 -0.35 4.70
C VAL A 85 -24.51 -1.34 4.71
N SER A 86 -24.47 -2.30 5.65
CA SER A 86 -23.45 -3.34 5.72
C SER A 86 -23.50 -4.27 4.50
N ASP A 87 -24.70 -4.73 4.12
CA ASP A 87 -24.89 -5.61 2.96
C ASP A 87 -24.57 -4.88 1.65
N SER A 88 -25.01 -3.63 1.50
CA SER A 88 -24.69 -2.80 0.31
C SER A 88 -23.19 -2.52 0.21
N SER A 89 -22.50 -2.33 1.35
CA SER A 89 -21.05 -2.11 1.39
C SER A 89 -20.29 -3.40 1.00
N ARG A 90 -20.77 -4.58 1.42
CA ARG A 90 -20.18 -5.86 0.98
C ARG A 90 -20.36 -6.10 -0.51
N GLN A 91 -21.54 -5.78 -1.04
CA GLN A 91 -21.80 -5.88 -2.48
C GLN A 91 -20.90 -4.93 -3.28
N LEU A 92 -20.81 -3.65 -2.88
CA LEU A 92 -19.91 -2.68 -3.49
C LEU A 92 -18.43 -3.10 -3.39
N GLN A 93 -18.03 -3.74 -2.30
CA GLN A 93 -16.68 -4.28 -2.17
C GLN A 93 -16.42 -5.37 -3.23
N GLN A 94 -17.33 -6.34 -3.38
CA GLN A 94 -17.21 -7.39 -4.39
C GLN A 94 -17.19 -6.82 -5.81
N GLU A 95 -18.04 -5.84 -6.10
CA GLU A 95 -18.07 -5.16 -7.40
C GLU A 95 -16.77 -4.37 -7.68
N SER A 96 -16.20 -3.72 -6.66
CA SER A 96 -14.94 -2.99 -6.77
C SER A 96 -13.74 -3.93 -6.96
N GLU A 97 -13.73 -5.08 -6.28
CA GLU A 97 -12.70 -6.13 -6.46
C GLU A 97 -12.80 -6.78 -7.85
N ALA A 98 -14.02 -7.05 -8.33
CA ALA A 98 -14.25 -7.56 -9.68
C ALA A 98 -13.83 -6.54 -10.76
N THR A 99 -14.05 -5.25 -10.51
CA THR A 99 -13.60 -4.16 -11.39
C THR A 99 -12.07 -4.09 -11.42
N ALA A 100 -11.39 -4.22 -10.28
CA ALA A 100 -9.93 -4.25 -10.22
C ALA A 100 -9.36 -5.44 -11.03
N GLY A 101 -9.93 -6.65 -10.87
CA GLY A 101 -9.54 -7.81 -11.67
C GLY A 101 -9.78 -7.63 -13.17
N SER A 102 -10.90 -7.01 -13.55
CA SER A 102 -11.19 -6.70 -14.95
C SER A 102 -10.20 -5.68 -15.54
N VAL A 103 -9.77 -4.69 -14.75
CA VAL A 103 -8.75 -3.71 -15.16
C VAL A 103 -7.38 -4.35 -15.32
N GLU A 104 -7.03 -5.32 -14.46
CA GLU A 104 -5.80 -6.11 -14.61
C GLU A 104 -5.81 -6.96 -15.89
N GLU A 105 -6.94 -7.59 -16.22
CA GLU A 105 -7.10 -8.38 -17.43
C GLU A 105 -7.00 -7.52 -18.71
N VAL A 106 -7.62 -6.33 -18.70
CA VAL A 106 -7.50 -5.34 -19.78
C VAL A 106 -6.06 -4.84 -19.89
N SER A 107 -5.38 -4.59 -18.77
CA SER A 107 -3.97 -4.19 -18.74
C SER A 107 -3.05 -5.25 -19.35
N ALA A 108 -3.30 -6.53 -19.05
CA ALA A 108 -2.59 -7.66 -19.67
C ALA A 108 -2.83 -7.74 -21.17
N SER A 109 -4.08 -7.53 -21.63
CA SER A 109 -4.39 -7.43 -23.06
C SER A 109 -3.67 -6.26 -23.74
N VAL A 110 -3.68 -5.06 -23.14
CA VAL A 110 -2.99 -3.87 -23.67
C VAL A 110 -1.48 -4.12 -23.78
N SER A 111 -0.89 -4.79 -22.79
CA SER A 111 0.52 -5.22 -22.83
C SER A 111 0.82 -6.20 -23.96
N SER A 112 -0.07 -7.18 -24.20
CA SER A 112 0.07 -8.11 -25.32
C SER A 112 -0.01 -7.39 -26.67
N VAL A 113 -1.01 -6.53 -26.86
CA VAL A 113 -1.19 -5.77 -28.11
C VAL A 113 -0.02 -4.79 -28.33
N ARG A 114 0.54 -4.21 -27.26
CA ARG A 114 1.76 -3.39 -27.35
C ARG A 114 2.94 -4.22 -27.85
N LYS A 115 3.12 -5.43 -27.33
CA LYS A 115 4.19 -6.35 -27.76
C LYS A 115 4.02 -6.71 -29.24
N ASP A 116 2.79 -6.98 -29.66
CA ASP A 116 2.46 -7.28 -31.06
C ASP A 116 2.74 -6.07 -31.97
N ALA A 117 2.39 -4.86 -31.54
CA ALA A 117 2.69 -3.63 -32.28
C ALA A 117 4.22 -3.37 -32.41
N ALA A 118 5.00 -3.69 -31.38
CA ALA A 118 6.46 -3.60 -31.42
C ALA A 118 7.09 -4.66 -32.34
N HIS A 119 6.55 -5.88 -32.33
CA HIS A 119 6.94 -6.93 -33.27
C HIS A 119 6.61 -6.54 -34.71
N LEU A 120 5.41 -6.04 -34.98
CA LEU A 120 4.98 -5.59 -36.31
C LEU A 120 5.86 -4.45 -36.83
N ALA A 121 6.30 -3.53 -35.97
CA ALA A 121 7.23 -2.45 -36.35
C ALA A 121 8.63 -2.99 -36.75
N THR A 122 9.09 -4.04 -36.09
CA THR A 122 10.38 -4.69 -36.37
C THR A 122 10.30 -5.55 -37.63
N GLU A 123 9.18 -6.25 -37.83
CA GLU A 123 8.90 -7.00 -39.06
C GLU A 123 8.70 -6.09 -40.27
N ALA A 124 8.13 -4.90 -40.08
CA ALA A 124 8.07 -3.89 -41.14
C ALA A 124 9.48 -3.39 -41.53
N ASP A 125 10.39 -3.23 -40.56
CA ASP A 125 11.79 -2.84 -40.82
C ASP A 125 12.56 -3.94 -41.58
N THR A 126 12.37 -5.22 -41.25
CA THR A 126 12.97 -6.33 -42.01
C THR A 126 12.34 -6.48 -43.40
N THR A 127 11.03 -6.25 -43.53
CA THR A 127 10.34 -6.26 -44.83
C THR A 127 10.83 -5.11 -45.72
N ALA A 128 11.04 -3.91 -45.18
CA ALA A 128 11.62 -2.79 -45.92
C ALA A 128 13.05 -3.09 -46.39
N ALA A 129 13.89 -3.63 -45.51
CA ALA A 129 15.28 -4.00 -45.86
C ALA A 129 15.36 -5.09 -46.94
N THR A 130 14.47 -6.09 -46.88
CA THR A 130 14.38 -7.14 -47.91
C THR A 130 13.86 -6.59 -49.24
N LEU A 131 12.86 -5.71 -49.23
CA LEU A 131 12.37 -5.03 -50.44
C LEU A 131 13.44 -4.14 -51.09
N GLU A 132 14.29 -3.47 -50.31
CA GLU A 132 15.45 -2.71 -50.82
C GLU A 132 16.51 -3.61 -51.45
N GLN A 133 16.75 -4.80 -50.88
CA GLN A 133 17.67 -5.78 -51.45
C GLN A 133 17.14 -6.36 -52.76
N VAL A 134 15.84 -6.68 -52.82
CA VAL A 134 15.17 -7.14 -54.05
C VAL A 134 15.19 -6.05 -55.11
N SER A 135 14.96 -4.78 -54.75
CA SER A 135 15.07 -3.63 -55.66
C SER A 135 16.46 -3.50 -56.29
N ARG A 136 17.53 -3.67 -55.50
CA ARG A 136 18.92 -3.70 -56.01
C ARG A 136 19.16 -4.87 -56.96
N SER A 137 18.59 -6.04 -56.68
CA SER A 137 18.72 -7.22 -57.54
C SER A 137 17.97 -7.06 -58.87
N VAL A 138 16.74 -6.53 -58.86
CA VAL A 138 15.95 -6.24 -60.08
C VAL A 138 16.68 -5.24 -60.97
N LYS A 139 17.32 -4.22 -60.38
CA LYS A 139 18.14 -3.25 -61.13
C LYS A 139 19.36 -3.89 -61.80
N GLY A 140 19.98 -4.87 -61.15
CA GLY A 140 21.08 -5.66 -61.74
C GLY A 140 20.64 -6.54 -62.91
N VAL A 141 19.45 -7.15 -62.83
CA VAL A 141 18.88 -7.94 -63.93
C VAL A 141 18.57 -7.07 -65.15
N SER A 142 18.09 -5.84 -64.95
CA SER A 142 17.86 -4.88 -66.04
C SER A 142 19.16 -4.52 -66.79
N SER A 143 20.25 -4.26 -66.06
CA SER A 143 21.56 -3.96 -66.65
C SER A 143 22.08 -5.12 -67.50
N ASN A 144 21.98 -6.35 -67.00
CA ASN A 144 22.43 -7.54 -67.74
C ASN A 144 21.62 -7.79 -69.02
N ALA A 145 20.33 -7.43 -69.04
CA ALA A 145 19.49 -7.55 -70.23
C ALA A 145 19.86 -6.53 -71.32
N GLU A 146 20.33 -5.33 -70.95
CA GLU A 146 20.84 -4.32 -71.87
C GLU A 146 22.17 -4.74 -72.52
N ASP A 147 23.10 -5.29 -71.74
CA ASP A 147 24.38 -5.81 -72.26
C ASP A 147 24.19 -6.98 -73.23
N LEU A 148 23.23 -7.87 -72.95
CA LEU A 148 22.89 -9.01 -73.81
C LEU A 148 22.27 -8.56 -75.16
N ALA A 149 21.51 -7.46 -75.16
CA ALA A 149 20.95 -6.89 -76.39
C ALA A 149 22.06 -6.29 -77.29
N ALA A 150 23.03 -5.60 -76.69
CA ALA A 150 24.16 -5.01 -77.43
C ALA A 150 25.05 -6.07 -78.09
N SER A 151 25.35 -7.17 -77.38
CA SER A 151 26.14 -8.28 -77.94
C SER A 151 25.43 -9.03 -79.08
N SER A 152 24.10 -9.01 -79.13
CA SER A 152 23.31 -9.68 -80.16
C SER A 152 23.31 -8.93 -81.51
N GLU A 153 23.38 -7.59 -81.47
CA GLU A 153 23.50 -6.75 -82.68
C GLU A 153 24.86 -6.89 -83.38
N GLU A 154 25.94 -7.04 -82.60
CA GLU A 154 27.30 -7.23 -83.13
C GLU A 154 27.47 -8.59 -83.86
N LEU A 155 26.82 -9.63 -83.34
CA LEU A 155 26.77 -10.97 -83.94
C LEU A 155 26.01 -11.00 -85.28
N LEU A 156 24.96 -10.18 -85.40
CA LEU A 156 24.18 -10.01 -86.63
C LEU A 156 25.01 -9.39 -87.76
N ALA A 157 25.85 -8.39 -87.44
CA ALA A 157 26.71 -7.72 -88.41
C ALA A 157 27.76 -8.68 -89.02
N SER A 158 28.40 -9.51 -88.20
CA SER A 158 29.42 -10.48 -88.64
C SER A 158 28.88 -11.58 -89.56
N MET A 159 27.62 -12.02 -89.37
CA MET A 159 27.01 -13.05 -90.24
C MET A 159 26.68 -12.53 -91.65
N THR A 160 26.37 -11.24 -91.79
CA THR A 160 26.12 -10.60 -93.10
C THR A 160 27.37 -10.55 -93.99
N GLU A 161 28.55 -10.36 -93.39
CA GLU A 161 29.83 -10.30 -94.11
C GLU A 161 30.26 -11.68 -94.66
N MET A 162 30.02 -12.74 -93.87
CA MET A 162 30.32 -14.12 -94.26
C MET A 162 29.45 -14.64 -95.43
N ASN A 163 28.27 -14.04 -95.65
CA ASN A 163 27.39 -14.38 -96.76
C ASN A 163 27.91 -13.84 -98.12
N ALA A 164 28.70 -12.76 -98.11
CA ALA A 164 29.23 -12.14 -99.32
C ALA A 164 30.44 -12.91 -99.90
N THR A 165 31.24 -13.56 -99.04
CA THR A 165 32.45 -14.30 -99.44
C THR A 165 32.17 -15.66 -100.06
N VAL A 166 31.06 -16.31 -99.69
CA VAL A 166 30.61 -17.59 -100.28
C VAL A 166 30.08 -17.42 -101.71
N ALA A 167 29.57 -16.24 -102.05
CA ALA A 167 29.05 -15.94 -103.39
C ALA A 167 30.14 -15.80 -104.47
N ASP A 168 31.35 -15.33 -104.12
CA ASP A 168 32.43 -15.07 -105.08
C ASP A 168 33.11 -16.37 -105.59
N LEU A 169 33.10 -17.43 -104.77
CA LEU A 169 33.76 -18.71 -105.04
C LEU A 169 33.02 -19.58 -106.08
N VAL A 170 31.71 -19.39 -106.23
CA VAL A 170 30.86 -20.10 -107.21
C VAL A 170 31.17 -19.68 -108.65
N THR A 171 31.61 -18.43 -108.84
CA THR A 171 31.85 -17.81 -110.15
C THR A 171 33.16 -18.24 -110.82
N ARG A 172 34.16 -18.72 -110.06
CA ARG A 172 35.48 -19.14 -110.59
C ARG A 172 35.53 -20.58 -111.12
N ASN A 173 34.56 -21.43 -110.75
CA ASN A 173 34.54 -22.85 -111.11
C ASN A 173 33.98 -23.14 -112.52
N GLN A 174 33.50 -22.13 -113.26
CA GLN A 174 32.82 -22.29 -114.55
C GLN A 174 33.73 -22.10 -115.79
N SER A 175 35.01 -21.75 -115.65
CA SER A 175 35.88 -21.37 -116.78
C SER A 175 36.92 -22.41 -117.25
N GLY A 176 36.97 -23.61 -116.64
CA GLY A 176 37.96 -24.67 -116.96
C GLY A 176 37.52 -25.71 -118.01
N ALA A 177 36.30 -25.62 -118.54
CA ALA A 177 35.68 -26.68 -119.34
C ALA A 177 35.86 -26.55 -120.88
N ALA A 178 36.58 -25.54 -121.38
CA ALA A 178 36.59 -25.16 -122.81
C ALA A 178 37.85 -25.55 -123.61
N SER A 179 38.88 -26.16 -122.99
CA SER A 179 40.15 -26.47 -123.68
C SER A 179 40.31 -27.93 -124.13
N ALA A 180 39.25 -28.74 -124.02
CA ALA A 180 39.27 -30.19 -124.26
C ALA A 180 38.80 -30.63 -125.67
N GLU A 181 38.42 -29.70 -126.55
CA GLU A 181 37.74 -30.00 -127.82
C GLU A 181 38.65 -29.97 -129.07
N GLN A 182 39.92 -29.55 -128.95
CA GLN A 182 40.76 -29.20 -130.12
C GLN A 182 41.73 -30.31 -130.59
N VAL A 183 41.81 -31.46 -129.92
CA VAL A 183 42.86 -32.50 -130.16
C VAL A 183 42.37 -33.68 -131.04
N GLY A 184 41.09 -33.70 -131.43
CA GLY A 184 40.48 -34.85 -132.12
C GLY A 184 40.67 -34.96 -133.65
N ALA A 185 41.29 -33.99 -134.33
CA ALA A 185 41.05 -33.82 -135.77
C ALA A 185 42.18 -34.20 -136.76
N THR A 186 43.42 -34.53 -136.37
CA THR A 186 44.48 -34.70 -137.41
C THR A 186 45.50 -35.81 -137.13
N ILE A 187 45.05 -36.86 -136.43
CA ILE A 187 45.70 -38.18 -136.30
C ILE A 187 45.76 -38.96 -137.64
N GLU A 188 45.36 -38.37 -138.76
CA GLU A 188 45.19 -39.05 -140.05
C GLU A 188 46.39 -38.92 -141.01
N GLU A 189 47.29 -37.95 -140.83
CA GLU A 189 48.40 -37.65 -141.77
C GLU A 189 49.76 -38.25 -141.37
N MET A 190 49.90 -38.74 -140.15
CA MET A 190 51.13 -39.41 -139.73
C MET A 190 51.31 -40.79 -140.38
N ALA A 191 50.54 -41.27 -141.37
CA ALA A 191 50.35 -42.71 -141.60
C ALA A 191 51.16 -43.46 -142.68
N LYS A 192 52.15 -42.90 -143.39
CA LYS A 192 52.80 -43.65 -144.50
C LYS A 192 54.31 -43.46 -144.69
N GLY A 193 55.04 -43.37 -143.59
CA GLY A 193 56.39 -42.83 -143.61
C GLY A 193 57.22 -43.17 -142.35
N ILE A 194 57.40 -44.42 -141.99
CA ILE A 194 58.65 -44.96 -142.49
C ILE A 194 59.83 -44.13 -141.89
N ALA A 195 59.89 -44.03 -140.57
CA ALA A 195 60.22 -45.11 -139.63
C ALA A 195 61.69 -45.56 -139.71
N ARG A 196 62.62 -44.74 -140.21
CA ARG A 196 64.05 -45.09 -140.21
C ARG A 196 65.01 -44.10 -139.59
N LEU A 197 64.63 -42.84 -139.47
CA LEU A 197 65.50 -41.79 -138.90
C LEU A 197 65.20 -41.52 -137.40
N ALA A 198 64.13 -42.12 -136.86
CA ALA A 198 63.62 -41.94 -135.50
C ALA A 198 64.44 -42.66 -134.40
N SER A 199 65.45 -43.46 -134.74
CA SER A 199 66.21 -44.27 -133.76
C SER A 199 67.39 -43.51 -133.12
N ASP A 200 67.97 -42.50 -133.77
CA ASP A 200 69.21 -41.85 -133.30
C ASP A 200 68.95 -40.59 -132.45
N ALA A 201 67.78 -39.97 -132.57
CA ALA A 201 67.43 -38.74 -131.83
C ALA A 201 66.94 -39.01 -130.38
N GLN A 202 66.61 -40.26 -130.04
CA GLN A 202 65.96 -40.65 -128.78
C GLN A 202 66.94 -40.71 -127.57
N GLY A 203 68.25 -40.92 -127.78
CA GLY A 203 69.22 -41.05 -126.67
C GLY A 203 69.63 -39.76 -125.95
N VAL A 204 69.36 -38.58 -126.53
CA VAL A 204 69.74 -37.27 -125.96
C VAL A 204 68.61 -36.64 -125.14
N GLY A 205 67.34 -36.98 -125.42
CA GLY A 205 66.16 -36.45 -124.72
C GLY A 205 65.94 -37.02 -123.31
N GLU A 206 66.28 -38.30 -123.08
CA GLU A 206 66.04 -38.97 -121.79
C GLU A 206 66.82 -38.33 -120.61
N ARG A 207 68.00 -37.76 -120.86
CA ARG A 207 68.83 -37.10 -119.82
C ARG A 207 68.30 -35.71 -119.44
N ALA A 208 67.61 -35.01 -120.34
CA ALA A 208 67.06 -33.68 -120.06
C ALA A 208 65.79 -33.74 -119.18
N THR A 209 64.97 -34.78 -119.34
CA THR A 209 63.77 -35.02 -118.53
C THR A 209 64.06 -35.41 -117.08
N GLN A 210 65.21 -36.04 -116.79
CA GLN A 210 65.60 -36.36 -115.40
C GLN A 210 65.93 -35.11 -114.57
N VAL A 211 66.55 -34.08 -115.17
CA VAL A 211 66.86 -32.81 -114.50
C VAL A 211 65.60 -32.01 -114.21
N ALA A 212 64.62 -31.97 -115.13
CA ALA A 212 63.34 -31.29 -114.93
C ALA A 212 62.49 -31.94 -113.80
N HIS A 213 62.55 -33.27 -113.66
CA HIS A 213 61.86 -33.99 -112.59
C HIS A 213 62.45 -33.70 -111.19
N ALA A 214 63.78 -33.60 -111.08
CA ALA A 214 64.46 -33.27 -109.82
C ALA A 214 64.15 -31.83 -109.33
N VAL A 215 64.06 -30.87 -110.25
CA VAL A 215 63.70 -29.47 -109.93
C VAL A 215 62.22 -29.35 -109.52
N GLY A 216 61.33 -30.14 -110.13
CA GLY A 216 59.92 -30.21 -109.72
C GLY A 216 59.70 -30.79 -108.31
N LEU A 217 60.51 -31.76 -107.89
CA LEU A 217 60.49 -32.27 -106.51
C LEU A 217 61.01 -31.25 -105.50
N LEU A 218 62.06 -30.47 -105.85
CA LEU A 218 62.55 -29.36 -105.04
C LEU A 218 61.51 -28.24 -104.87
N GLY A 219 60.75 -27.91 -105.93
CA GLY A 219 59.66 -26.93 -105.87
C GLY A 219 58.51 -27.34 -104.95
N ARG A 220 58.16 -28.64 -104.92
CA ARG A 220 57.15 -29.16 -103.97
C ARG A 220 57.65 -29.11 -102.52
N SER A 221 58.89 -29.52 -102.27
CA SER A 221 59.50 -29.46 -100.93
C SER A 221 59.59 -28.02 -100.39
N LEU A 222 59.94 -27.04 -101.24
CA LEU A 222 59.92 -25.62 -100.88
C LEU A 222 58.49 -25.11 -100.59
N GLY A 223 57.48 -25.63 -101.30
CA GLY A 223 56.07 -25.33 -101.03
C GLY A 223 55.58 -25.90 -99.70
N ASP A 224 56.02 -27.11 -99.34
CA ASP A 224 55.71 -27.73 -98.05
C ASP A 224 56.38 -26.95 -96.89
N VAL A 225 57.65 -26.56 -97.01
CA VAL A 225 58.34 -25.72 -96.01
C VAL A 225 57.69 -24.33 -95.87
N ALA A 226 57.17 -23.75 -96.94
CA ALA A 226 56.42 -22.48 -96.88
C ALA A 226 55.09 -22.64 -96.11
N ARG A 227 54.39 -23.75 -96.35
CA ARG A 227 53.14 -24.07 -95.62
C ARG A 227 53.41 -24.35 -94.15
N ASP A 228 54.47 -25.10 -93.82
CA ASP A 228 54.89 -25.38 -92.45
C ASP A 228 55.34 -24.10 -91.73
N SER A 229 56.04 -23.19 -92.42
CA SER A 229 56.41 -21.88 -91.87
C SER A 229 55.19 -21.01 -91.55
N SER A 230 54.15 -21.05 -92.40
CA SER A 230 52.88 -20.35 -92.12
C SER A 230 52.13 -20.97 -90.95
N SER A 231 52.14 -22.29 -90.82
CA SER A 231 51.55 -22.97 -89.65
C SER A 231 52.32 -22.62 -88.38
N MET A 232 53.65 -22.59 -88.43
CA MET A 232 54.50 -22.25 -87.30
C MET A 232 54.34 -20.78 -86.89
N ALA A 233 54.11 -19.86 -87.83
CA ALA A 233 53.76 -18.46 -87.52
C ALA A 233 52.49 -18.37 -86.67
N SER A 234 51.43 -19.09 -87.06
CA SER A 234 50.17 -19.14 -86.33
C SER A 234 50.34 -19.73 -84.92
N SER A 235 51.08 -20.83 -84.78
CA SER A 235 51.33 -21.44 -83.47
C SER A 235 52.17 -20.53 -82.55
N VAL A 236 53.12 -19.78 -83.10
CA VAL A 236 53.91 -18.82 -82.33
C VAL A 236 53.06 -17.63 -81.87
N GLU A 237 52.07 -17.19 -82.66
CA GLU A 237 51.10 -16.17 -82.24
C GLU A 237 50.19 -16.64 -81.11
N GLU A 238 49.76 -17.90 -81.15
CA GLU A 238 48.99 -18.53 -80.06
C GLU A 238 49.81 -18.66 -78.76
N VAL A 239 51.08 -19.07 -78.86
CA VAL A 239 52.00 -19.12 -77.70
C VAL A 239 52.25 -17.72 -77.11
N ALA A 240 52.34 -16.69 -77.95
CA ALA A 240 52.50 -15.32 -77.48
C ALA A 240 51.24 -14.80 -76.76
N ALA A 241 50.05 -15.07 -77.30
CA ALA A 241 48.78 -14.68 -76.69
C ALA A 241 48.57 -15.37 -75.33
N THR A 242 48.87 -16.67 -75.24
CA THR A 242 48.79 -17.43 -73.98
C THR A 242 49.83 -16.97 -72.95
N ALA A 243 51.04 -16.60 -73.38
CA ALA A 243 52.05 -16.01 -72.49
C ALA A 243 51.62 -14.63 -71.94
N GLU A 244 50.92 -13.81 -72.73
CA GLU A 244 50.36 -12.54 -72.26
C GLU A 244 49.22 -12.72 -71.27
N GLU A 245 48.35 -13.71 -71.51
CA GLU A 245 47.26 -14.06 -70.60
C GLU A 245 47.78 -14.61 -69.26
N LEU A 246 48.79 -15.49 -69.31
CA LEU A 246 49.50 -16.00 -68.13
C LEU A 246 50.12 -14.84 -67.33
N ALA A 247 50.76 -13.88 -68.00
CA ALA A 247 51.35 -12.71 -67.34
C ALA A 247 50.31 -11.79 -66.68
N ARG A 248 49.07 -11.73 -67.19
CA ARG A 248 47.96 -11.01 -66.53
C ARG A 248 47.43 -11.78 -65.33
N SER A 249 47.24 -13.09 -65.45
CA SER A 249 46.77 -13.96 -64.37
C SER A 249 47.76 -13.98 -63.18
N VAL A 250 49.05 -14.14 -63.47
CA VAL A 250 50.13 -14.09 -62.46
C VAL A 250 50.15 -12.75 -61.71
N ARG A 251 49.87 -11.63 -62.39
CA ARG A 251 49.71 -10.32 -61.73
C ARG A 251 48.49 -10.28 -60.80
N GLY A 252 47.37 -10.85 -61.20
CA GLY A 252 46.17 -10.94 -60.34
C GLY A 252 46.40 -11.79 -59.08
N VAL A 253 47.10 -12.91 -59.20
CA VAL A 253 47.47 -13.77 -58.06
C VAL A 253 48.49 -13.07 -57.15
N ALA A 254 49.45 -12.33 -57.71
CA ALA A 254 50.42 -11.54 -56.94
C ALA A 254 49.73 -10.50 -56.05
N GLU A 255 48.77 -9.77 -56.63
CA GLU A 255 48.00 -8.76 -55.90
C GLU A 255 47.16 -9.41 -54.80
N SER A 256 46.49 -10.52 -55.11
CA SER A 256 45.70 -11.28 -54.14
C SER A 256 46.55 -11.78 -52.96
N ALA A 257 47.76 -12.28 -53.22
CA ALA A 257 48.69 -12.74 -52.18
C ALA A 257 49.15 -11.57 -51.28
N ARG A 258 49.38 -10.39 -51.84
CA ARG A 258 49.78 -9.19 -51.12
C ARG A 258 48.66 -8.62 -50.25
N VAL A 259 47.43 -8.62 -50.76
CA VAL A 259 46.23 -8.25 -50.01
C VAL A 259 46.02 -9.24 -48.86
N LEU A 260 46.20 -10.54 -49.09
CA LEU A 260 46.08 -11.57 -48.06
C LEU A 260 47.13 -11.42 -46.94
N GLU A 261 48.38 -11.08 -47.27
CA GLU A 261 49.44 -10.78 -46.30
C GLU A 261 49.11 -9.52 -45.45
N THR A 262 48.55 -8.50 -46.08
CA THR A 262 48.12 -7.27 -45.39
C THR A 262 46.97 -7.57 -44.43
N HIS A 263 45.97 -8.35 -44.87
CA HIS A 263 44.87 -8.77 -44.03
C HIS A 263 45.32 -9.68 -42.89
N ALA A 264 46.21 -10.64 -43.13
CA ALA A 264 46.78 -11.48 -42.08
C ALA A 264 47.48 -10.62 -41.01
N THR A 265 48.27 -9.62 -41.42
CA THR A 265 48.94 -8.70 -40.49
C THR A 265 47.94 -7.89 -39.68
N SER A 266 46.94 -7.28 -40.33
CA SER A 266 45.89 -6.51 -39.65
C SER A 266 45.06 -7.37 -38.69
N ASN A 267 44.78 -8.62 -39.08
CA ASN A 267 44.02 -9.55 -38.26
C ASN A 267 44.82 -9.96 -37.03
N ALA A 268 46.16 -10.07 -37.11
CA ALA A 268 47.00 -10.35 -35.94
C ALA A 268 46.86 -9.24 -34.87
N SER A 269 46.96 -7.97 -35.27
CA SER A 269 46.79 -6.84 -34.35
C SER A 269 45.40 -6.78 -33.72
N ALA A 270 44.34 -7.06 -34.50
CA ALA A 270 42.98 -7.13 -33.96
C ALA A 270 42.82 -8.27 -32.94
N MET A 271 43.47 -9.42 -33.18
CA MET A 271 43.43 -10.54 -32.23
C MET A 271 44.18 -10.25 -30.93
N GLU A 272 45.25 -9.45 -30.97
CA GLU A 272 45.94 -8.98 -29.76
C GLU A 272 45.06 -8.05 -28.93
N GLU A 273 44.31 -7.14 -29.57
CA GLU A 273 43.35 -6.26 -28.89
C GLU A 273 42.21 -7.06 -28.24
N VAL A 274 41.66 -8.05 -28.97
CA VAL A 274 40.62 -8.94 -28.42
C VAL A 274 41.16 -9.77 -27.26
N ALA A 275 42.42 -10.24 -27.32
CA ALA A 275 43.04 -10.95 -26.22
C ALA A 275 43.17 -10.09 -24.96
N ALA A 276 43.60 -8.83 -25.09
CA ALA A 276 43.67 -7.88 -23.98
C ALA A 276 42.28 -7.62 -23.36
N SER A 277 41.24 -7.48 -24.20
CA SER A 277 39.86 -7.30 -23.72
C SER A 277 39.35 -8.55 -22.97
N VAL A 278 39.66 -9.76 -23.45
CA VAL A 278 39.28 -11.01 -22.76
C VAL A 278 39.96 -11.12 -21.39
N GLU A 279 41.22 -10.70 -21.27
CA GLU A 279 41.94 -10.64 -19.99
C GLU A 279 41.31 -9.61 -19.03
N GLU A 280 40.93 -8.44 -19.53
CA GLU A 280 40.23 -7.41 -18.73
C GLU A 280 38.85 -7.90 -18.23
N VAL A 281 38.10 -8.61 -19.08
CA VAL A 281 36.82 -9.24 -18.70
C VAL A 281 37.04 -10.28 -17.61
N ALA A 282 38.08 -11.11 -17.72
CA ALA A 282 38.41 -12.10 -16.69
C ALA A 282 38.77 -11.44 -15.35
N ALA A 283 39.61 -10.39 -15.37
CA ALA A 283 39.97 -9.63 -14.18
C ALA A 283 38.76 -8.93 -13.53
N THR A 284 37.85 -8.41 -14.36
CA THR A 284 36.60 -7.80 -13.89
C THR A 284 35.67 -8.85 -13.25
N ALA A 285 35.58 -10.05 -13.84
CA ALA A 285 34.81 -11.14 -13.26
C ALA A 285 35.37 -11.60 -11.90
N GLU A 286 36.70 -11.66 -11.75
CA GLU A 286 37.36 -11.96 -10.47
C GLU A 286 37.09 -10.88 -9.41
N LYS A 287 37.21 -9.60 -9.79
CA LYS A 287 36.86 -8.47 -8.92
C LYS A 287 35.39 -8.49 -8.50
N ASN A 288 34.49 -8.81 -9.42
CA ASN A 288 33.07 -8.96 -9.11
C ASN A 288 32.83 -10.09 -8.11
N ALA A 289 33.51 -11.23 -8.25
CA ALA A 289 33.42 -12.32 -7.27
C ALA A 289 33.83 -11.86 -5.86
N ALA A 290 34.93 -11.11 -5.74
CA ALA A 290 35.39 -10.56 -4.46
C ALA A 290 34.39 -9.56 -3.84
N VAL A 291 33.77 -8.69 -4.65
CA VAL A 291 32.73 -7.76 -4.19
C VAL A 291 31.50 -8.53 -3.70
N VAL A 292 31.10 -9.60 -4.39
CA VAL A 292 29.98 -10.43 -3.96
C VAL A 292 30.29 -11.14 -2.64
N ASP A 293 31.53 -11.58 -2.42
CA ASP A 293 31.96 -12.15 -1.14
C ASP A 293 31.85 -11.14 0.01
N ALA A 294 32.29 -9.89 -0.21
CA ALA A 294 32.14 -8.82 0.76
C ALA A 294 30.66 -8.51 1.05
N ASN A 295 29.82 -8.45 0.00
CA ASN A 295 28.39 -8.22 0.15
C ASN A 295 27.68 -9.36 0.92
N ALA A 296 28.13 -10.60 0.76
CA ALA A 296 27.55 -11.71 1.52
C ALA A 296 27.71 -11.51 3.04
N SER A 297 28.87 -11.05 3.50
CA SER A 297 29.10 -10.75 4.91
C SER A 297 28.20 -9.62 5.43
N THR A 298 28.03 -8.56 4.66
CA THR A 298 27.18 -7.42 5.07
C THR A 298 25.69 -7.80 5.09
N ILE A 299 25.27 -8.68 4.18
CA ILE A 299 23.91 -9.26 4.15
C ILE A 299 23.67 -10.11 5.41
N GLU A 300 24.63 -10.91 5.86
CA GLU A 300 24.52 -11.69 7.10
C GLU A 300 24.45 -10.81 8.35
N GLU A 301 25.20 -9.72 8.39
CA GLU A 301 25.08 -8.71 9.46
C GLU A 301 23.71 -8.02 9.44
N LEU A 302 23.20 -7.67 8.25
CA LEU A 302 21.89 -7.07 8.09
C LEU A 302 20.78 -8.00 8.61
N ALA A 303 20.85 -9.29 8.28
CA ALA A 303 19.89 -10.29 8.76
C ALA A 303 19.91 -10.41 10.31
N ARG A 304 21.09 -10.42 10.92
CA ARG A 304 21.24 -10.45 12.39
C ARG A 304 20.73 -9.16 13.05
N SER A 305 20.98 -8.01 12.43
CA SER A 305 20.49 -6.71 12.87
C SER A 305 18.96 -6.66 12.84
N ALA A 306 18.36 -7.06 11.72
CA ALA A 306 16.92 -7.16 11.56
C ALA A 306 16.28 -8.05 12.65
N GLN A 307 16.86 -9.22 12.92
CA GLN A 307 16.38 -10.10 13.99
C GLN A 307 16.47 -9.46 15.38
N SER A 308 17.54 -8.69 15.64
CA SER A 308 17.71 -7.97 16.91
C SER A 308 16.69 -6.83 17.07
N VAL A 309 16.40 -6.11 15.98
CA VAL A 309 15.35 -5.06 15.94
C VAL A 309 13.97 -5.67 16.18
N ALA A 310 13.65 -6.81 15.57
CA ALA A 310 12.39 -7.51 15.82
C ALA A 310 12.21 -7.86 17.31
N LYS A 311 13.26 -8.38 17.96
CA LYS A 311 13.24 -8.69 19.40
C LYS A 311 13.11 -7.44 20.28
N ALA A 312 13.76 -6.34 19.89
CA ALA A 312 13.60 -5.06 20.58
C ALA A 312 12.16 -4.54 20.47
N ALA A 313 11.53 -4.70 19.30
CA ALA A 313 10.13 -4.33 19.07
C ALA A 313 9.15 -5.17 19.90
N GLU A 314 9.40 -6.48 20.06
CA GLU A 314 8.64 -7.33 21.00
C GLU A 314 8.76 -6.82 22.45
N THR A 315 9.96 -6.41 22.85
CA THR A 315 10.21 -5.86 24.19
C THR A 315 9.44 -4.55 24.40
N ILE A 316 9.45 -3.65 23.40
CA ILE A 316 8.67 -2.40 23.41
C ILE A 316 7.17 -2.69 23.56
N ASN A 317 6.64 -3.67 22.81
CA ASN A 317 5.25 -4.08 22.93
C ASN A 317 4.91 -4.60 24.33
N GLY A 318 5.77 -5.43 24.93
CA GLY A 318 5.60 -5.91 26.30
C GLY A 318 5.62 -4.78 27.34
N GLN A 319 6.51 -3.80 27.16
CA GLN A 319 6.59 -2.61 28.01
C GLN A 319 5.36 -1.71 27.85
N ALA A 320 4.90 -1.50 26.63
CA ALA A 320 3.68 -0.73 26.34
C ALA A 320 2.44 -1.37 26.98
N ALA A 321 2.29 -2.70 26.88
CA ALA A 321 1.20 -3.43 27.53
C ALA A 321 1.26 -3.29 29.07
N SER A 322 2.45 -3.43 29.65
CA SER A 322 2.67 -3.23 31.09
C SER A 322 2.35 -1.79 31.51
N GLY A 323 2.76 -0.81 30.71
CA GLY A 323 2.45 0.61 30.92
C GLY A 323 0.96 0.92 30.84
N ALA A 324 0.23 0.29 29.91
CA ALA A 324 -1.23 0.44 29.79
C ALA A 324 -1.95 -0.11 31.03
N SER A 325 -1.51 -1.27 31.54
CA SER A 325 -2.01 -1.82 32.80
C SER A 325 -1.74 -0.89 33.97
N ALA A 326 -0.51 -0.36 34.08
CA ALA A 326 -0.15 0.60 35.13
C ALA A 326 -0.98 1.89 35.04
N SER A 327 -1.26 2.38 33.83
CA SER A 327 -2.11 3.56 33.61
C SER A 327 -3.55 3.33 34.07
N THR A 328 -4.11 2.15 33.81
CA THR A 328 -5.46 1.76 34.25
C THR A 328 -5.54 1.66 35.78
N GLN A 329 -4.51 1.08 36.40
CA GLN A 329 -4.41 1.00 37.86
C GLN A 329 -4.27 2.39 38.48
N LEU A 330 -3.50 3.27 37.85
CA LEU A 330 -3.34 4.66 38.28
C LEU A 330 -4.68 5.41 38.19
N GLU A 331 -5.43 5.28 37.09
CA GLU A 331 -6.75 5.88 36.95
C GLU A 331 -7.72 5.42 38.04
N THR A 332 -7.72 4.12 38.36
CA THR A 332 -8.52 3.55 39.44
C THR A 332 -8.12 4.12 40.81
N SER A 333 -6.81 4.22 41.07
CA SER A 333 -6.28 4.80 42.30
C SER A 333 -6.65 6.28 42.45
N THR A 334 -6.51 7.06 41.38
CA THR A 334 -6.85 8.49 41.36
C THR A 334 -8.35 8.72 41.56
N ARG A 335 -9.22 7.88 40.99
CA ARG A 335 -10.68 7.94 41.29
C ARG A 335 -10.97 7.65 42.76
N ARG A 336 -10.25 6.71 43.38
CA ARG A 336 -10.39 6.41 44.81
C ARG A 336 -9.94 7.58 45.67
N VAL A 337 -8.85 8.26 45.30
CA VAL A 337 -8.41 9.49 45.96
C VAL A 337 -9.49 10.58 45.85
N ALA A 338 -10.07 10.78 44.67
CA ALA A 338 -11.15 11.75 44.46
C ALA A 338 -12.37 11.50 45.37
N GLN A 339 -12.76 10.23 45.55
CA GLN A 339 -13.83 9.86 46.46
C GLN A 339 -13.45 10.17 47.91
N MET A 340 -12.22 9.82 48.34
CA MET A 340 -11.75 10.10 49.69
C MET A 340 -11.71 11.60 49.99
N THR A 341 -11.35 12.46 49.03
CA THR A 341 -11.41 13.91 49.22
C THR A 341 -12.82 14.43 49.38
N GLU A 342 -13.80 13.89 48.65
CA GLU A 342 -15.21 14.29 48.81
C GLU A 342 -15.79 13.86 50.16
N GLU A 343 -15.44 12.66 50.64
CA GLU A 343 -15.78 12.20 51.98
C GLU A 343 -15.12 13.05 53.08
N ALA A 344 -13.86 13.44 52.88
CA ALA A 344 -13.15 14.36 53.78
C ALA A 344 -13.82 15.73 53.81
N ARG A 345 -14.26 16.26 52.66
CA ARG A 345 -15.02 17.52 52.55
C ARG A 345 -16.31 17.47 53.36
N ALA A 346 -17.12 16.44 53.14
CA ALA A 346 -18.38 16.26 53.85
C ALA A 346 -18.18 16.14 55.37
N THR A 347 -17.09 15.48 55.78
CA THR A 347 -16.73 15.36 57.20
C THR A 347 -16.31 16.70 57.79
N ALA A 348 -15.47 17.47 57.07
CA ALA A 348 -15.06 18.81 57.47
C ALA A 348 -16.28 19.74 57.64
N ASP A 349 -17.22 19.73 56.68
CA ASP A 349 -18.45 20.53 56.73
C ASP A 349 -19.33 20.19 57.95
N ARG A 350 -19.45 18.89 58.28
CA ARG A 350 -20.14 18.45 59.50
C ARG A 350 -19.45 18.92 60.77
N VAL A 351 -18.13 18.71 60.88
CA VAL A 351 -17.36 19.15 62.06
C VAL A 351 -17.46 20.66 62.23
N GLY A 352 -17.36 21.43 61.14
CA GLY A 352 -17.53 22.87 61.17
C GLY A 352 -18.93 23.32 61.61
N THR A 353 -19.98 22.55 61.29
CA THR A 353 -21.34 22.83 61.76
C THR A 353 -21.49 22.54 63.25
N ILE A 354 -21.02 21.37 63.70
CA ILE A 354 -21.04 20.97 65.12
C ILE A 354 -20.24 21.96 65.98
N ALA A 355 -19.07 22.39 65.51
CA ALA A 355 -18.24 23.36 66.24
C ALA A 355 -18.92 24.74 66.34
N ARG A 356 -19.63 25.19 65.28
CA ARG A 356 -20.44 26.43 65.33
C ARG A 356 -21.59 26.33 66.33
N GLU A 357 -22.31 25.21 66.34
CA GLU A 357 -23.41 24.96 67.29
C GLU A 357 -22.91 24.87 68.74
N GLY A 358 -21.77 24.19 68.94
CA GLY A 358 -21.05 24.14 70.21
C GLY A 358 -20.66 25.54 70.67
N GLY A 359 -20.10 26.36 69.77
CA GLY A 359 -19.71 27.75 70.07
C GLY A 359 -20.89 28.61 70.49
N ALA A 360 -22.02 28.50 69.77
CA ALA A 360 -23.26 29.20 70.14
C ALA A 360 -23.79 28.75 71.51
N THR A 361 -23.66 27.47 71.85
CA THR A 361 -24.07 26.93 73.16
C THR A 361 -23.17 27.42 74.28
N VAL A 362 -21.85 27.43 74.08
CA VAL A 362 -20.88 28.01 75.03
C VAL A 362 -21.14 29.51 75.24
N GLY A 363 -21.41 30.26 74.17
CA GLY A 363 -21.76 31.68 74.26
C GLY A 363 -23.03 31.94 75.09
N ARG A 364 -24.05 31.08 74.95
CA ARG A 364 -25.24 31.14 75.83
C ARG A 364 -24.91 30.83 77.29
N SER A 365 -24.01 29.88 77.55
CA SER A 365 -23.53 29.58 78.91
C SER A 365 -22.78 30.75 79.53
N MET A 366 -21.90 31.43 78.78
CA MET A 366 -21.22 32.65 79.24
C MET A 366 -22.21 33.75 79.61
N ALA A 367 -23.24 33.99 78.77
CA ALA A 367 -24.31 34.93 79.09
C ALA A 367 -25.12 34.48 80.34
N GLY A 368 -25.29 33.17 80.53
CA GLY A 368 -25.85 32.58 81.75
C GLY A 368 -25.04 32.90 83.00
N PHE A 369 -23.73 32.65 82.98
CA PHE A 369 -22.83 32.97 84.10
C PHE A 369 -22.80 34.48 84.39
N GLY A 370 -22.84 35.33 83.36
CA GLY A 370 -22.97 36.78 83.54
C GLY A 370 -24.23 37.17 84.33
N ARG A 371 -25.38 36.56 84.03
CA ARG A 371 -26.64 36.79 84.78
C ARG A 371 -26.59 36.23 86.21
N ILE A 372 -25.96 35.07 86.40
CA ILE A 372 -25.75 34.49 87.74
C ILE A 372 -24.89 35.43 88.58
N ARG A 373 -23.76 35.89 88.05
CA ARG A 373 -22.88 36.85 88.71
C ARG A 373 -23.64 38.11 89.13
N GLN A 374 -24.47 38.67 88.23
CA GLN A 374 -25.32 39.82 88.55
C GLN A 374 -26.30 39.53 89.70
N SER A 375 -27.00 38.40 89.65
CA SER A 375 -27.97 37.99 90.68
C SER A 375 -27.29 37.77 92.04
N ILE A 376 -26.06 37.26 92.05
CA ILE A 376 -25.26 37.06 93.27
C ILE A 376 -24.81 38.39 93.85
N VAL A 377 -24.39 39.36 93.01
CA VAL A 377 -24.05 40.72 93.46
C VAL A 377 -25.26 41.37 94.15
N GLU A 378 -26.44 41.28 93.55
CA GLU A 378 -27.69 41.78 94.11
C GLU A 378 -28.03 41.10 95.44
N SER A 379 -27.95 39.76 95.48
CA SER A 379 -28.19 38.97 96.70
C SER A 379 -27.23 39.33 97.82
N SER A 380 -25.93 39.50 97.52
CA SER A 380 -24.92 39.93 98.47
C SER A 380 -25.22 41.32 99.03
N SER A 381 -25.73 42.24 98.21
CA SER A 381 -26.17 43.56 98.67
C SER A 381 -27.34 43.47 99.65
N VAL A 382 -28.34 42.64 99.35
CA VAL A 382 -29.51 42.42 100.25
C VAL A 382 -29.06 41.78 101.57
N MET A 383 -28.15 40.82 101.54
CA MET A 383 -27.63 40.19 102.76
C MET A 383 -26.84 41.17 103.64
N LYS A 384 -26.05 42.07 103.04
CA LYS A 384 -25.36 43.14 103.78
C LYS A 384 -26.34 44.10 104.45
N GLU A 385 -27.39 44.50 103.74
CA GLU A 385 -28.44 45.36 104.29
C GLU A 385 -29.22 44.64 105.42
N MET A 386 -29.51 43.35 105.27
CA MET A 386 -30.16 42.54 106.30
C MET A 386 -29.27 42.41 107.55
N ALA A 387 -27.97 42.16 107.38
CA ALA A 387 -27.01 42.08 108.48
C ALA A 387 -26.96 43.41 109.26
N LYS A 388 -26.93 44.55 108.55
CA LYS A 388 -26.97 45.88 109.14
C LYS A 388 -28.26 46.13 109.93
N ARG A 389 -29.42 45.81 109.35
CA ARG A 389 -30.72 45.95 110.06
C ARG A 389 -30.80 45.06 111.29
N ALA A 390 -30.27 43.84 111.22
CA ALA A 390 -30.22 42.95 112.38
C ALA A 390 -29.28 43.49 113.49
N GLU A 391 -28.17 44.16 113.13
CA GLU A 391 -27.33 44.90 114.08
C GLU A 391 -28.09 46.06 114.76
N GLU A 392 -28.75 46.91 113.96
CA GLU A 392 -29.58 48.02 114.48
C GLU A 392 -30.68 47.53 115.44
N ILE A 393 -31.38 46.43 115.09
CA ILE A 393 -32.38 45.82 115.98
C ILE A 393 -31.72 45.26 117.25
N GLY A 394 -30.53 44.68 117.15
CA GLY A 394 -29.76 44.19 118.29
C GLY A 394 -29.48 45.28 119.32
N ASP A 395 -29.05 46.45 118.87
CA ASP A 395 -28.79 47.62 119.72
C ASP A 395 -30.07 48.12 120.41
N ILE A 396 -31.20 48.13 119.68
CA ILE A 396 -32.51 48.48 120.24
C ILE A 396 -32.90 47.49 121.33
N VAL A 397 -32.76 46.18 121.09
CA VAL A 397 -33.11 45.13 122.05
C VAL A 397 -32.22 45.22 123.31
N GLN A 398 -30.93 45.52 123.15
CA GLN A 398 -30.04 45.77 124.30
C GLN A 398 -30.49 46.99 125.11
N THR A 399 -30.93 48.05 124.45
CA THR A 399 -31.48 49.25 125.10
C THR A 399 -32.77 48.92 125.87
N ILE A 400 -33.68 48.12 125.28
CA ILE A 400 -34.91 47.68 125.95
C ILE A 400 -34.58 46.83 127.18
N ASN A 401 -33.61 45.92 127.07
CA ASN A 401 -33.19 45.10 128.21
C ASN A 401 -32.62 45.97 129.36
N LEU A 402 -31.81 46.97 129.03
CA LEU A 402 -31.31 47.95 130.01
C LEU A 402 -32.45 48.75 130.67
N ILE A 403 -33.46 49.15 129.89
CA ILE A 403 -34.67 49.82 130.41
C ILE A 403 -35.45 48.87 131.33
N ALA A 404 -35.61 47.60 130.95
CA ALA A 404 -36.30 46.60 131.77
C ALA A 404 -35.56 46.36 133.10
N ASP A 405 -34.24 46.19 133.08
CA ASP A 405 -33.41 46.06 134.28
C ASP A 405 -33.51 47.30 135.19
N ARG A 406 -33.47 48.50 134.60
CA ARG A 406 -33.61 49.75 135.35
C ARG A 406 -35.01 49.93 135.92
N THR A 407 -36.04 49.51 135.18
CA THR A 407 -37.43 49.51 135.63
C THR A 407 -37.63 48.51 136.76
N ASN A 408 -37.03 47.33 136.67
CA ASN A 408 -37.03 46.32 137.73
C ASN A 408 -36.41 46.86 139.03
N LEU A 409 -35.25 47.52 138.93
CA LEU A 409 -34.60 48.18 140.06
C LEU A 409 -35.42 49.34 140.66
N LEU A 410 -36.01 50.18 139.81
CA LEU A 410 -36.91 51.25 140.25
C LEU A 410 -38.15 50.69 140.96
N SER A 411 -38.72 49.61 140.42
CA SER A 411 -39.87 48.92 140.99
C SER A 411 -39.53 48.26 142.32
N LEU A 412 -38.35 47.65 142.43
CA LEU A 412 -37.86 47.09 143.69
C LEU A 412 -37.70 48.18 144.75
N ASN A 413 -37.11 49.32 144.40
CA ASN A 413 -37.00 50.47 145.31
C ASN A 413 -38.38 51.00 145.72
N ALA A 414 -39.34 51.04 144.79
CA ALA A 414 -40.72 51.42 145.07
C ALA A 414 -41.45 50.40 145.98
N SER A 415 -41.27 49.10 145.77
CA SER A 415 -41.80 48.04 146.65
C SER A 415 -41.22 48.12 148.06
N ILE A 416 -39.92 48.41 148.19
CA ILE A 416 -39.24 48.61 149.49
C ILE A 416 -39.81 49.84 150.20
N GLU A 417 -39.95 50.98 149.52
CA GLU A 417 -40.46 52.21 150.13
C GLU A 417 -41.97 52.10 150.46
N ALA A 418 -42.74 51.36 149.65
CA ALA A 418 -44.14 51.03 149.92
C ALA A 418 -44.29 50.11 151.16
N ALA A 419 -43.39 49.14 151.35
CA ALA A 419 -43.33 48.33 152.57
C ALA A 419 -42.95 49.18 153.80
N ARG A 420 -42.11 50.21 153.61
CA ARG A 420 -41.66 51.15 154.66
C ARG A 420 -42.77 52.08 155.14
N ALA A 421 -43.73 52.43 154.28
CA ALA A 421 -44.89 53.26 154.59
C ALA A 421 -46.03 52.51 155.34
N GLY A 422 -45.89 51.21 155.62
CA GLY A 422 -46.86 50.43 156.40
C GLY A 422 -48.24 50.32 155.72
N GLU A 423 -49.32 50.44 156.49
CA GLU A 423 -50.70 50.26 155.99
C GLU A 423 -51.10 51.26 154.89
N HIS A 424 -50.50 52.47 154.84
CA HIS A 424 -50.75 53.47 153.79
C HIS A 424 -50.05 53.16 152.46
N GLY A 425 -49.02 52.29 152.44
CA GLY A 425 -48.24 51.92 151.26
C GLY A 425 -48.75 50.68 150.51
N ARG A 426 -49.75 49.98 151.06
CA ARG A 426 -50.20 48.67 150.58
C ARG A 426 -50.62 48.65 149.10
N GLY A 427 -51.34 49.68 148.64
CA GLY A 427 -51.73 49.81 147.23
C GLY A 427 -50.54 50.06 146.29
N PHE A 428 -49.55 50.84 146.74
CA PHE A 428 -48.31 51.09 145.99
C PHE A 428 -47.42 49.85 145.91
N ALA A 429 -47.38 49.03 146.97
CA ALA A 429 -46.61 47.78 146.98
C ALA A 429 -47.14 46.78 145.93
N VAL A 430 -48.47 46.67 145.77
CA VAL A 430 -49.06 45.80 144.74
C VAL A 430 -48.73 46.30 143.33
N VAL A 431 -48.79 47.61 143.09
CA VAL A 431 -48.43 48.22 141.79
C VAL A 431 -46.94 48.04 141.49
N ALA A 432 -46.07 48.23 142.49
CA ALA A 432 -44.64 48.03 142.35
C ALA A 432 -44.26 46.55 142.13
N GLU A 433 -44.98 45.60 142.71
CA GLU A 433 -44.77 44.18 142.39
C GLU A 433 -45.23 43.83 140.97
N GLU A 434 -46.35 44.40 140.49
CA GLU A 434 -46.80 44.18 139.11
C GLU A 434 -45.86 44.83 138.07
N ILE A 435 -45.33 46.02 138.34
CA ILE A 435 -44.32 46.66 137.49
C ILE A 435 -43.03 45.83 137.48
N ARG A 436 -42.64 45.25 138.61
CA ARG A 436 -41.50 44.33 138.72
C ARG A 436 -41.72 43.09 137.85
N ALA A 437 -42.87 42.44 137.99
CA ALA A 437 -43.25 41.28 137.19
C ALA A 437 -43.36 41.61 135.68
N LEU A 438 -43.75 42.83 135.31
CA LEU A 438 -43.80 43.30 133.93
C LEU A 438 -42.39 43.58 133.38
N ALA A 439 -41.51 44.16 134.20
CA ALA A 439 -40.11 44.39 133.86
C ALA A 439 -39.34 43.06 133.67
N ASP A 440 -39.54 42.08 134.55
CA ASP A 440 -38.96 40.73 134.39
C ASP A 440 -39.48 40.03 133.12
N ARG A 441 -40.78 40.15 132.82
CA ARG A 441 -41.36 39.66 131.55
C ARG A 441 -40.79 40.37 130.33
N ALA A 442 -40.58 41.68 130.40
CA ALA A 442 -39.97 42.47 129.32
C ALA A 442 -38.49 42.12 129.11
N ALA A 443 -37.73 41.89 130.18
CA ALA A 443 -36.34 41.42 130.11
C ALA A 443 -36.25 40.01 129.50
N ALA A 444 -37.13 39.09 129.92
CA ALA A 444 -37.21 37.75 129.35
C ALA A 444 -37.57 37.78 127.85
N ALA A 445 -38.60 38.54 127.47
CA ALA A 445 -38.98 38.71 126.06
C ALA A 445 -37.87 39.37 125.23
N SER A 446 -37.18 40.39 125.77
CA SER A 446 -36.05 41.04 125.10
C SER A 446 -34.87 40.08 124.92
N SER A 447 -34.60 39.22 125.90
CA SER A 447 -33.58 38.17 125.81
C SER A 447 -33.91 37.16 124.69
N ASP A 448 -35.18 36.76 124.55
CA ASP A 448 -35.60 35.88 123.46
C ASP A 448 -35.53 36.55 122.08
N VAL A 449 -35.92 37.83 121.96
CA VAL A 449 -35.70 38.61 120.73
C VAL A 449 -34.20 38.74 120.43
N ALA A 450 -33.35 38.96 121.43
CA ALA A 450 -31.90 39.03 121.25
C ALA A 450 -31.30 37.70 120.74
N LYS A 451 -31.88 36.54 121.11
CA LYS A 451 -31.50 35.24 120.54
C LYS A 451 -31.90 35.15 119.06
N ILE A 452 -33.12 35.57 118.71
CA ILE A 452 -33.60 35.57 117.32
C ILE A 452 -32.73 36.48 116.45
N VAL A 453 -32.43 37.70 116.91
CA VAL A 453 -31.59 38.67 116.19
C VAL A 453 -30.18 38.13 115.99
N ARG A 454 -29.56 37.52 117.01
CA ARG A 454 -28.27 36.84 116.85
C ARG A 454 -28.34 35.69 115.84
N GLY A 455 -29.43 34.93 115.84
CA GLY A 455 -29.70 33.92 114.80
C GLY A 455 -29.72 34.54 113.40
N LEU A 456 -30.47 35.63 113.20
CA LEU A 456 -30.55 36.35 111.92
C LEU A 456 -29.19 36.91 111.48
N GLN A 457 -28.39 37.46 112.39
CA GLN A 457 -27.04 37.94 112.09
C GLN A 457 -26.12 36.81 111.62
N THR A 458 -26.16 35.65 112.30
CA THR A 458 -25.41 34.47 111.90
C THR A 458 -25.85 33.98 110.52
N THR A 459 -27.16 33.81 110.30
CA THR A 459 -27.71 33.39 108.99
C THR A 459 -27.36 34.37 107.88
N ALA A 460 -27.39 35.69 108.13
CA ALA A 460 -26.99 36.69 107.13
C ALA A 460 -25.49 36.61 106.78
N ARG A 461 -24.62 36.33 107.76
CA ARG A 461 -23.19 36.10 107.51
C ARG A 461 -22.93 34.81 106.73
N GLU A 462 -23.61 33.73 107.07
CA GLU A 462 -23.54 32.45 106.36
C GLU A 462 -24.04 32.61 104.91
N ALA A 463 -25.17 33.30 104.70
CA ALA A 463 -25.68 33.59 103.37
C ALA A 463 -24.71 34.49 102.57
N ALA A 464 -24.09 35.49 103.20
CA ALA A 464 -23.07 36.31 102.54
C ALA A 464 -21.83 35.47 102.13
N ALA A 465 -21.37 34.56 102.98
CA ALA A 465 -20.28 33.64 102.64
C ALA A 465 -20.66 32.72 101.46
N ALA A 466 -21.85 32.11 101.49
CA ALA A 466 -22.36 31.28 100.39
C ALA A 466 -22.50 32.06 99.07
N THR A 467 -22.93 33.33 99.11
CA THR A 467 -22.93 34.18 97.90
C THR A 467 -21.52 34.47 97.38
N GLY A 468 -20.52 34.60 98.26
CA GLY A 468 -19.12 34.75 97.87
C GLY A 468 -18.57 33.51 97.16
N GLU A 469 -18.88 32.32 97.67
CA GLU A 469 -18.54 31.05 97.00
C GLU A 469 -19.25 30.90 95.65
N GLY A 470 -20.54 31.27 95.59
CA GLY A 470 -21.29 31.28 94.33
C GLY A 470 -20.69 32.23 93.28
N MET A 471 -20.17 33.38 93.70
CA MET A 471 -19.50 34.33 92.80
C MET A 471 -18.23 33.72 92.21
N ARG A 472 -17.40 33.08 93.04
CA ARG A 472 -16.21 32.36 92.57
C ARG A 472 -16.57 31.25 91.58
N ALA A 473 -17.57 30.44 91.89
CA ALA A 473 -18.01 29.37 91.02
C ALA A 473 -18.51 29.89 89.66
N ALA A 474 -19.21 31.04 89.64
CA ALA A 474 -19.65 31.68 88.41
C ALA A 474 -18.48 32.25 87.59
N ASP A 475 -17.49 32.86 88.22
CA ASP A 475 -16.28 33.38 87.57
C ASP A 475 -15.42 32.24 86.98
N GLU A 476 -15.24 31.15 87.73
CA GLU A 476 -14.55 29.93 87.27
C GLU A 476 -15.31 29.29 86.09
N GLY A 477 -16.64 29.19 86.18
CA GLY A 477 -17.48 28.71 85.09
C GLY A 477 -17.38 29.56 83.82
N SER A 478 -17.34 30.89 83.97
CA SER A 478 -17.15 31.82 82.85
C SER A 478 -15.75 31.70 82.22
N ALA A 479 -14.71 31.49 83.02
CA ALA A 479 -13.35 31.29 82.52
C ALA A 479 -13.23 29.99 81.69
N LEU A 480 -13.77 28.87 82.21
CA LEU A 480 -13.80 27.59 81.50
C LEU A 480 -14.61 27.68 80.20
N ALA A 481 -15.75 28.39 80.21
CA ALA A 481 -16.54 28.60 79.01
C ALA A 481 -15.77 29.43 77.96
N SER A 482 -15.02 30.46 78.36
CA SER A 482 -14.18 31.23 77.44
C SER A 482 -13.04 30.39 76.86
N GLU A 483 -12.46 29.47 77.62
CA GLU A 483 -11.45 28.54 77.13
C GLU A 483 -12.03 27.56 76.10
N ALA A 484 -13.22 27.03 76.36
CA ALA A 484 -13.95 26.19 75.42
C ALA A 484 -14.28 26.93 74.11
N GLU A 485 -14.66 28.21 74.18
CA GLU A 485 -14.88 29.06 73.00
C GLU A 485 -13.62 29.22 72.14
N LYS A 486 -12.46 29.47 72.77
CA LYS A 486 -11.17 29.54 72.07
C LYS A 486 -10.79 28.21 71.40
N ALA A 487 -11.03 27.09 72.09
CA ALA A 487 -10.81 25.75 71.53
C ALA A 487 -11.69 25.51 70.28
N LEU A 488 -12.98 25.86 70.36
CA LEU A 488 -13.91 25.75 69.23
C LEU A 488 -13.53 26.65 68.05
N THR A 489 -13.05 27.87 68.33
CA THR A 489 -12.54 28.78 67.30
C THR A 489 -11.32 28.19 66.58
N THR A 490 -10.43 27.53 67.33
CA THR A 490 -9.26 26.84 66.77
C THR A 490 -9.69 25.65 65.89
N ILE A 491 -10.69 24.88 66.32
CA ILE A 491 -11.28 23.81 65.52
C ILE A 491 -11.86 24.36 64.20
N LEU A 492 -12.60 25.47 64.25
CA LEU A 492 -13.17 26.08 63.05
C LEU A 492 -12.10 26.54 62.07
N LYS A 493 -11.00 27.11 62.56
CA LYS A 493 -9.84 27.45 61.70
C LYS A 493 -9.24 26.19 61.05
N GLY A 494 -9.03 25.13 61.82
CA GLY A 494 -8.51 23.86 61.30
C GLY A 494 -9.42 23.21 60.25
N VAL A 495 -10.75 23.38 60.38
CA VAL A 495 -11.72 22.94 59.37
C VAL A 495 -11.59 23.75 58.07
N ASP A 496 -11.37 25.06 58.14
CA ASP A 496 -11.17 25.90 56.95
C ASP A 496 -9.87 25.56 56.22
N ASP A 497 -8.77 25.39 56.97
CA ASP A 497 -7.47 24.93 56.44
C ASP A 497 -7.61 23.56 55.77
N LEU A 498 -8.34 22.62 56.38
CA LEU A 498 -8.64 21.31 55.78
C LEU A 498 -9.44 21.46 54.48
N GLY A 499 -10.42 22.38 54.44
CA GLY A 499 -11.18 22.68 53.24
C GLY A 499 -10.31 23.23 52.09
N GLN A 500 -9.29 24.03 52.39
CA GLN A 500 -8.31 24.48 51.40
C GLN A 500 -7.48 23.31 50.86
N ASN A 501 -6.93 22.46 51.73
CA ASN A 501 -6.14 21.30 51.33
C ASN A 501 -6.95 20.32 50.45
N VAL A 502 -8.22 20.09 50.78
CA VAL A 502 -9.11 19.24 49.97
C VAL A 502 -9.30 19.80 48.56
N ARG A 503 -9.42 21.13 48.40
CA ARG A 503 -9.51 21.75 47.06
C ARG A 503 -8.23 21.57 46.25
N GLU A 504 -7.07 21.71 46.88
CA GLU A 504 -5.78 21.49 46.21
C GLU A 504 -5.60 20.04 45.78
N VAL A 505 -5.94 19.08 46.64
CA VAL A 505 -5.89 17.65 46.31
C VAL A 505 -6.84 17.33 45.15
N ASN A 506 -8.06 17.88 45.14
CA ASN A 506 -8.99 17.69 44.01
C ASN A 506 -8.45 18.25 42.69
N ARG A 507 -7.78 19.41 42.71
CA ARG A 507 -7.11 19.96 41.51
C ARG A 507 -6.00 19.03 41.02
N ALA A 508 -5.11 18.60 41.91
CA ALA A 508 -4.01 17.69 41.57
C ALA A 508 -4.52 16.32 41.07
N THR A 509 -5.62 15.84 41.65
CA THR A 509 -6.30 14.60 41.24
C THR A 509 -6.86 14.74 39.82
N GLY A 510 -7.46 15.89 39.48
CA GLY A 510 -7.91 16.18 38.11
C GLY A 510 -6.77 16.18 37.09
N GLU A 511 -5.63 16.79 37.43
CA GLU A 511 -4.42 16.78 36.60
C GLU A 511 -3.85 15.36 36.44
N GLN A 512 -3.85 14.54 37.50
CA GLN A 512 -3.44 13.14 37.45
C GLN A 512 -4.32 12.28 36.54
N VAL A 513 -5.65 12.48 36.53
CA VAL A 513 -6.54 11.77 35.59
C VAL A 513 -6.17 12.07 34.14
N GLN A 514 -5.93 13.34 33.82
CA GLN A 514 -5.51 13.73 32.46
C GLN A 514 -4.16 13.12 32.09
N ALA A 515 -3.19 13.14 33.02
CA ALA A 515 -1.87 12.51 32.80
C ALA A 515 -1.99 10.99 32.61
N ALA A 516 -2.83 10.31 33.38
CA ALA A 516 -3.09 8.87 33.25
C ALA A 516 -3.67 8.52 31.87
N GLN A 517 -4.63 9.31 31.38
CA GLN A 517 -5.22 9.13 30.06
C GLN A 517 -4.19 9.37 28.94
N ALA A 518 -3.36 10.41 29.08
CA ALA A 518 -2.28 10.69 28.12
C ALA A 518 -1.25 9.53 28.09
N LEU A 519 -0.88 8.98 29.25
CA LEU A 519 -0.01 7.81 29.35
C LEU A 519 -0.65 6.57 28.70
N ALA A 520 -1.94 6.31 28.95
CA ALA A 520 -2.65 5.21 28.32
C ALA A 520 -2.64 5.32 26.79
N GLN A 521 -2.93 6.50 26.24
CA GLN A 521 -2.85 6.75 24.80
C GLN A 521 -1.42 6.61 24.26
N GLY A 522 -0.42 7.10 25.00
CA GLY A 522 0.99 6.97 24.64
C GLY A 522 1.42 5.50 24.54
N ASN A 523 0.98 4.67 25.47
CA ASN A 523 1.24 3.23 25.45
C ASN A 523 0.58 2.53 24.26
N VAL A 524 -0.65 2.90 23.89
CA VAL A 524 -1.30 2.36 22.68
C VAL A 524 -0.50 2.71 21.43
N ARG A 525 -0.06 3.97 21.28
CA ARG A 525 0.77 4.40 20.15
C ARG A 525 2.13 3.69 20.12
N MET A 526 2.74 3.48 21.28
CA MET A 526 4.01 2.78 21.39
C MET A 526 3.89 1.30 21.01
N SER A 527 2.78 0.65 21.37
CA SER A 527 2.49 -0.71 20.92
C SER A 527 2.26 -0.80 19.41
N GLU A 528 1.60 0.19 18.81
CA GLU A 528 1.42 0.23 17.36
C GLU A 528 2.75 0.43 16.63
N GLN A 529 3.58 1.37 17.09
CA GLN A 529 4.94 1.55 16.57
C GLN A 529 5.80 0.29 16.73
N GLY A 530 5.70 -0.39 17.88
CA GLY A 530 6.38 -1.68 18.08
C GLY A 530 5.96 -2.73 17.06
N ARG A 531 4.65 -2.84 16.74
CA ARG A 531 4.18 -3.76 15.67
C ARG A 531 4.74 -3.39 14.30
N VAL A 532 4.75 -2.10 13.94
CA VAL A 532 5.29 -1.64 12.66
C VAL A 532 6.79 -1.94 12.56
N ILE A 533 7.57 -1.65 13.61
CA ILE A 533 9.01 -1.94 13.64
C ILE A 533 9.26 -3.45 13.49
N ALA A 534 8.49 -4.30 14.17
CA ALA A 534 8.61 -5.76 14.06
C ALA A 534 8.31 -6.27 12.63
N ALA A 535 7.28 -5.71 11.98
CA ALA A 535 6.96 -6.04 10.60
C ALA A 535 8.09 -5.64 9.64
N SER A 536 8.58 -4.40 9.74
CA SER A 536 9.69 -3.91 8.91
C SER A 536 10.98 -4.68 9.14
N ALA A 537 11.27 -5.10 10.38
CA ALA A 537 12.40 -5.97 10.68
C ALA A 537 12.26 -7.35 10.01
N THR A 538 11.04 -7.90 9.96
CA THR A 538 10.76 -9.16 9.27
C THR A 538 10.97 -9.03 7.76
N GLU A 539 10.49 -7.93 7.16
CA GLU A 539 10.71 -7.62 5.73
C GLU A 539 12.20 -7.44 5.42
N GLN A 540 12.96 -6.75 6.28
CA GLN A 540 14.41 -6.62 6.13
C GLN A 540 15.13 -7.96 6.18
N ALA A 541 14.71 -8.87 7.06
CA ALA A 541 15.28 -10.22 7.12
C ALA A 541 15.00 -11.01 5.82
N GLN A 542 13.80 -10.89 5.26
CA GLN A 542 13.45 -11.52 3.97
C GLN A 542 14.22 -10.91 2.79
N ALA A 543 14.41 -9.59 2.79
CA ALA A 543 15.21 -8.90 1.79
C ALA A 543 16.68 -9.32 1.86
N ALA A 544 17.24 -9.45 3.06
CA ALA A 544 18.59 -9.98 3.26
C ALA A 544 18.72 -11.42 2.73
N GLN A 545 17.72 -12.29 2.96
CA GLN A 545 17.71 -13.64 2.41
C GLN A 545 17.68 -13.65 0.88
N SER A 546 16.90 -12.77 0.26
CA SER A 546 16.81 -12.63 -1.20
C SER A 546 18.13 -12.11 -1.79
N LEU A 547 18.76 -11.13 -1.14
CA LEU A 547 20.09 -10.63 -1.51
C LEU A 547 21.16 -11.72 -1.40
N SER A 548 21.09 -12.56 -0.37
CA SER A 548 22.00 -13.70 -0.21
C SER A 548 21.88 -14.70 -1.38
N GLN A 549 20.64 -15.00 -1.80
CA GLN A 549 20.38 -15.82 -2.99
C GLN A 549 20.93 -15.17 -4.26
N GLY A 550 20.64 -13.89 -4.50
CA GLY A 550 21.18 -13.15 -5.65
C GLY A 550 22.72 -13.08 -5.66
N GLY A 551 23.35 -12.94 -4.49
CA GLY A 551 24.80 -13.03 -4.34
C GLY A 551 25.33 -14.42 -4.71
N SER A 552 24.63 -15.50 -4.35
CA SER A 552 25.01 -16.86 -4.75
C SER A 552 24.97 -17.07 -6.27
N GLU A 553 23.97 -16.49 -6.95
CA GLU A 553 23.86 -16.53 -8.41
C GLU A 553 24.94 -15.69 -9.08
N MET A 554 25.23 -14.50 -8.55
CA MET A 554 26.28 -13.63 -9.07
C MET A 554 27.67 -14.27 -8.94
N ARG A 555 27.96 -14.94 -7.81
CA ARG A 555 29.15 -15.78 -7.64
C ARG A 555 29.25 -16.85 -8.73
N ARG A 556 28.13 -17.51 -9.05
CA ARG A 556 28.08 -18.54 -10.10
C ARG A 556 28.36 -17.94 -11.47
N MET A 557 27.74 -16.81 -11.81
CA MET A 557 27.95 -16.11 -13.09
C MET A 557 29.39 -15.61 -13.24
N ALA A 558 29.98 -15.04 -12.19
CA ALA A 558 31.38 -14.62 -12.20
C ALA A 558 32.33 -15.79 -12.48
N ARG A 559 32.11 -16.95 -11.83
CA ARG A 559 32.87 -18.18 -12.12
C ARG A 559 32.71 -18.67 -13.56
N GLN A 560 31.49 -18.69 -14.08
CA GLN A 560 31.23 -19.08 -15.47
C GLN A 560 31.90 -18.13 -16.47
N THR A 561 31.88 -16.83 -16.19
CA THR A 561 32.54 -15.80 -17.01
C THR A 561 34.05 -16.01 -17.01
N MET A 562 34.68 -16.23 -15.84
CA MET A 562 36.11 -16.54 -15.76
C MET A 562 36.48 -17.80 -16.56
N GLN A 563 35.65 -18.85 -16.48
CA GLN A 563 35.88 -20.07 -17.26
C GLN A 563 35.78 -19.80 -18.78
N ALA A 564 34.72 -19.11 -19.21
CA ALA A 564 34.49 -18.78 -20.62
C ALA A 564 35.61 -17.88 -21.18
N SER A 565 36.04 -16.85 -20.44
CA SER A 565 37.18 -16.01 -20.81
C SER A 565 38.47 -16.83 -20.91
N GLY A 566 38.68 -17.80 -20.01
CA GLY A 566 39.83 -18.72 -20.08
C GLY A 566 39.82 -19.61 -21.32
N GLU A 567 38.65 -20.10 -21.75
CA GLU A 567 38.48 -20.87 -22.98
C GLU A 567 38.67 -19.98 -24.24
N GLN A 568 38.12 -18.77 -24.21
CA GLN A 568 38.22 -17.80 -25.29
C GLN A 568 39.67 -17.32 -25.50
N ALA A 569 40.43 -17.13 -24.42
CA ALA A 569 41.86 -16.83 -24.48
C ALA A 569 42.70 -18.00 -25.06
N ARG A 570 42.25 -19.25 -24.91
CA ARG A 570 42.88 -20.40 -25.61
C ARG A 570 42.55 -20.38 -27.10
N ALA A 571 41.28 -20.18 -27.45
CA ALA A 571 40.84 -20.11 -28.84
C ALA A 571 41.54 -18.97 -29.61
N LEU A 572 41.68 -17.78 -29.00
CA LEU A 572 42.39 -16.65 -29.60
C LEU A 572 43.86 -16.99 -29.89
N ARG A 573 44.54 -17.71 -28.99
CA ARG A 573 45.92 -18.16 -29.25
C ARG A 573 46.01 -19.11 -30.44
N ASP A 574 45.03 -19.96 -30.64
CA ASP A 574 44.98 -20.85 -31.81
C ASP A 574 44.70 -20.08 -33.10
N VAL A 575 43.82 -19.07 -33.07
CA VAL A 575 43.56 -18.17 -34.21
C VAL A 575 44.81 -17.36 -34.56
N VAL A 576 45.51 -16.78 -33.58
CA VAL A 576 46.78 -16.07 -33.80
C VAL A 576 47.81 -16.99 -34.45
N ARG A 577 47.93 -18.26 -34.00
CA ARG A 577 48.82 -19.24 -34.60
C ARG A 577 48.45 -19.56 -36.06
N ALA A 578 47.17 -19.80 -36.34
CA ALA A 578 46.68 -20.08 -37.69
C ALA A 578 46.88 -18.88 -38.64
N ASN A 579 46.66 -17.67 -38.13
CA ASN A 579 46.86 -16.43 -38.88
C ASN A 579 48.35 -16.17 -39.19
N GLY A 580 49.26 -16.54 -38.28
CA GLY A 580 50.70 -16.55 -38.56
C GLY A 580 51.10 -17.54 -39.66
N GLN A 581 50.49 -18.73 -39.68
CA GLN A 581 50.70 -19.70 -40.77
C GLN A 581 50.16 -19.18 -42.11
N LEU A 582 49.02 -18.48 -42.11
CA LEU A 582 48.45 -17.86 -43.30
C LEU A 582 49.37 -16.79 -43.90
N ALA A 583 49.99 -15.97 -43.05
CA ALA A 583 50.99 -14.99 -43.48
C ALA A 583 52.21 -15.69 -44.12
N GLU A 584 52.71 -16.77 -43.51
CA GLU A 584 53.82 -17.55 -44.06
C GLU A 584 53.49 -18.17 -45.43
N VAL A 585 52.29 -18.75 -45.58
CA VAL A 585 51.82 -19.32 -46.85
C VAL A 585 51.65 -18.23 -47.91
N SER A 586 51.09 -17.07 -47.56
CA SER A 586 50.92 -15.93 -48.48
C SER A 586 52.27 -15.46 -49.00
N GLN A 587 53.29 -15.39 -48.13
CA GLN A 587 54.66 -15.03 -48.52
C GLN A 587 55.29 -16.07 -49.46
N LYS A 588 55.06 -17.37 -49.23
CA LYS A 588 55.52 -18.43 -50.14
C LYS A 588 54.84 -18.34 -51.51
N VAL A 589 53.52 -18.09 -51.56
CA VAL A 589 52.78 -17.87 -52.80
C VAL A 589 53.32 -16.65 -53.54
N ALA A 590 53.55 -15.54 -52.86
CA ALA A 590 54.11 -14.33 -53.48
C ALA A 590 55.48 -14.60 -54.15
N ARG A 591 56.35 -15.40 -53.52
CA ARG A 591 57.64 -15.81 -54.12
C ARG A 591 57.45 -16.69 -55.36
N ALA A 592 56.60 -17.72 -55.27
CA ALA A 592 56.31 -18.60 -56.40
C ALA A 592 55.72 -17.84 -57.60
N VAL A 593 54.86 -16.86 -57.33
CA VAL A 593 54.27 -15.98 -58.35
C VAL A 593 55.33 -15.09 -59.00
N GLN A 594 56.33 -14.60 -58.26
CA GLN A 594 57.46 -13.86 -58.85
C GLN A 594 58.31 -14.74 -59.78
N GLU A 595 58.58 -15.98 -59.39
CA GLU A 595 59.29 -16.95 -60.25
C GLU A 595 58.48 -17.26 -61.52
N GLN A 596 57.16 -17.43 -61.40
CA GLN A 596 56.28 -17.68 -62.54
C GLN A 596 56.13 -16.45 -63.45
N ALA A 597 56.19 -15.23 -62.91
CA ALA A 597 56.23 -14.00 -63.68
C ALA A 597 57.50 -13.90 -64.54
N ALA A 598 58.65 -14.27 -63.96
CA ALA A 598 59.92 -14.31 -64.69
C ALA A 598 59.88 -15.36 -65.83
N ALA A 599 59.38 -16.56 -65.55
CA ALA A 599 59.20 -17.61 -66.57
C ALA A 599 58.24 -17.20 -67.70
N SER A 600 57.15 -16.50 -67.36
CA SER A 600 56.20 -15.95 -68.35
C SER A 600 56.84 -14.88 -69.24
N ALA A 601 57.72 -14.05 -68.68
CA ALA A 601 58.47 -13.04 -69.44
C ALA A 601 59.49 -13.68 -70.40
N ASP A 602 60.15 -14.76 -69.96
CA ASP A 602 61.06 -15.54 -70.81
C ASP A 602 60.33 -16.23 -71.96
N LEU A 603 59.13 -16.78 -71.72
CA LEU A 603 58.26 -17.35 -72.77
C LEU A 603 57.86 -16.30 -73.81
N SER A 604 57.47 -15.09 -73.37
CA SER A 604 57.14 -13.99 -74.27
C SER A 604 58.34 -13.59 -75.14
N LYS A 605 59.55 -13.54 -74.55
CA LYS A 605 60.79 -13.26 -75.27
C LYS A 605 61.15 -14.37 -76.27
N ALA A 606 60.97 -15.63 -75.91
CA ALA A 606 61.19 -16.78 -76.79
C ALA A 606 60.22 -16.79 -77.98
N ALA A 607 58.95 -16.48 -77.75
CA ALA A 607 57.95 -16.34 -78.81
C ALA A 607 58.31 -15.21 -79.79
N ALA A 608 58.80 -14.06 -79.30
CA ALA A 608 59.28 -12.97 -80.15
C ALA A 608 60.50 -13.37 -81.01
N GLN A 609 61.44 -14.14 -80.45
CA GLN A 609 62.58 -14.67 -81.21
C GLN A 609 62.15 -15.69 -82.27
N MET A 610 61.18 -16.56 -81.96
CA MET A 610 60.63 -17.49 -82.95
C MET A 610 59.90 -16.77 -84.08
N ARG A 611 59.13 -15.71 -83.78
CA ARG A 611 58.51 -14.87 -84.83
C ARG A 611 59.55 -14.35 -85.82
N GLN A 612 60.67 -13.83 -85.32
CA GLN A 612 61.76 -13.33 -86.18
C GLN A 612 62.42 -14.44 -87.02
N LEU A 613 62.60 -15.63 -86.44
CA LEU A 613 63.13 -16.82 -87.13
C LEU A 613 62.20 -17.30 -88.26
N VAL A 614 60.89 -17.40 -87.99
CA VAL A 614 59.87 -17.80 -88.98
C VAL A 614 59.78 -16.79 -90.13
N GLN A 615 59.90 -15.48 -89.83
CA GLN A 615 59.99 -14.43 -90.84
C GLN A 615 61.22 -14.60 -91.73
N THR A 616 62.37 -14.97 -91.14
CA THR A 616 63.63 -15.18 -91.86
C THR A 616 63.54 -16.40 -92.78
N VAL A 617 62.98 -17.52 -92.30
CA VAL A 617 62.76 -18.73 -93.11
C VAL A 617 61.81 -18.45 -94.28
N SER A 618 60.72 -17.72 -94.04
CA SER A 618 59.77 -17.34 -95.10
C SER A 618 60.42 -16.49 -96.20
N ASN A 619 61.31 -15.56 -95.83
CA ASN A 619 62.05 -14.75 -96.80
C ASN A 619 63.05 -15.59 -97.61
N VAL A 620 63.78 -16.51 -96.96
CA VAL A 620 64.76 -17.40 -97.63
C VAL A 620 64.07 -18.34 -98.60
N VAL A 621 62.95 -18.96 -98.22
CA VAL A 621 62.13 -19.82 -99.10
C VAL A 621 61.60 -19.04 -100.30
N GLY A 622 61.17 -17.79 -100.09
CA GLY A 622 60.74 -16.89 -101.16
C GLY A 622 61.85 -16.57 -102.18
N THR A 623 63.10 -16.37 -101.73
CA THR A 623 64.25 -16.19 -102.64
C THR A 623 64.65 -17.47 -103.37
N GLN A 624 64.64 -18.61 -102.69
CA GLN A 624 65.08 -19.90 -103.25
C GLN A 624 64.05 -20.50 -104.24
N SER A 625 62.76 -20.17 -104.07
CA SER A 625 61.69 -20.42 -105.05
C SER A 625 61.93 -19.66 -106.36
N LYS A 626 62.40 -18.41 -106.31
CA LYS A 626 62.73 -17.63 -107.52
C LYS A 626 63.91 -18.24 -108.29
N GLU A 627 64.94 -18.74 -107.60
CA GLU A 627 66.10 -19.40 -108.22
C GLU A 627 65.73 -20.75 -108.88
N THR A 628 64.89 -21.56 -108.26
CA THR A 628 64.40 -22.84 -108.85
C THR A 628 63.56 -22.61 -110.11
N THR A 629 62.83 -21.50 -110.18
CA THR A 629 62.09 -21.09 -111.39
C THR A 629 63.04 -20.76 -112.56
N GLY A 630 64.24 -20.22 -112.27
CA GLY A 630 65.28 -19.95 -113.27
C GLY A 630 65.96 -21.20 -113.83
N VAL A 631 66.17 -22.23 -113.00
CA VAL A 631 66.72 -23.53 -113.45
C VAL A 631 65.71 -24.29 -114.33
N SER A 632 64.40 -24.14 -114.06
CA SER A 632 63.32 -24.69 -114.89
C SER A 632 63.31 -24.10 -116.31
N ALA A 633 63.63 -22.80 -116.46
CA ALA A 633 63.71 -22.15 -117.77
C ALA A 633 64.89 -22.65 -118.62
N LEU A 634 66.05 -22.91 -118.00
CA LEU A 634 67.23 -23.48 -118.69
C LEU A 634 66.99 -24.93 -119.17
N ALA A 635 66.22 -25.73 -118.43
CA ALA A 635 65.85 -27.09 -118.83
C ALA A 635 64.84 -27.10 -119.99
N GLN A 636 63.95 -26.10 -120.05
CA GLN A 636 62.98 -25.90 -121.15
C GLN A 636 63.65 -25.47 -122.47
N ASP A 637 64.73 -24.69 -122.42
CA ASP A 637 65.50 -24.30 -123.61
C ASP A 637 66.32 -25.46 -124.22
N MET A 638 66.80 -26.38 -123.37
CA MET A 638 67.48 -27.59 -123.85
C MET A 638 66.49 -28.56 -124.53
N ALA A 639 65.23 -28.61 -124.07
CA ALA A 639 64.16 -29.39 -124.69
C ALA A 639 63.68 -28.81 -126.04
N SER A 640 63.66 -27.49 -126.20
CA SER A 640 63.25 -26.82 -127.46
C SER A 640 64.30 -26.98 -128.59
N SER A 641 65.57 -27.19 -128.24
CA SER A 641 66.66 -27.47 -129.19
C SER A 641 66.57 -28.89 -129.79
N THR A 642 66.19 -29.89 -128.99
CA THR A 642 65.98 -31.29 -129.43
C THR A 642 64.67 -31.45 -130.23
N GLN A 643 63.66 -30.61 -129.96
CA GLN A 643 62.41 -30.58 -130.74
C GLN A 643 62.61 -30.13 -132.21
N ARG A 644 63.63 -29.33 -132.51
CA ARG A 644 63.93 -28.91 -133.89
C ARG A 644 64.49 -30.04 -134.77
N THR A 645 65.15 -31.04 -134.19
CA THR A 645 65.66 -32.24 -134.89
C THR A 645 64.60 -33.33 -135.05
N LEU A 646 63.60 -33.39 -134.14
CA LEU A 646 62.44 -34.28 -134.26
C LEU A 646 61.40 -33.79 -135.31
N ALA A 647 61.36 -32.49 -135.57
CA ALA A 647 60.47 -31.89 -136.58
C ALA A 647 60.73 -32.42 -138.01
N GLY A 648 61.92 -32.92 -138.32
CA GLY A 648 62.23 -33.56 -139.61
C GLY A 648 61.77 -35.02 -139.73
N LEU A 649 61.24 -35.62 -138.66
CA LEU A 649 60.95 -37.06 -138.57
C LEU A 649 59.48 -37.41 -138.35
N SER A 650 58.68 -36.38 -138.05
CA SER A 650 57.23 -36.41 -137.95
C SER A 650 56.51 -36.46 -139.30
N GLU A 651 57.23 -36.36 -140.42
CA GLU A 651 56.60 -36.29 -141.74
C GLU A 651 55.88 -37.58 -142.13
N GLN A 652 55.96 -38.64 -141.33
CA GLN A 652 56.09 -39.90 -141.99
C GLN A 652 55.18 -41.04 -141.39
N ALA A 653 55.28 -41.64 -140.20
CA ALA A 653 54.98 -43.10 -140.16
C ALA A 653 53.60 -43.68 -139.92
N LYS A 654 53.09 -43.63 -138.69
CA LYS A 654 51.74 -44.00 -138.29
C LYS A 654 51.65 -43.46 -136.87
N ALA A 655 50.80 -42.49 -136.57
CA ALA A 655 49.37 -42.65 -136.58
C ALA A 655 48.95 -43.90 -135.81
N ALA A 656 47.70 -43.93 -135.49
CA ALA A 656 47.05 -45.19 -135.73
C ALA A 656 46.27 -45.62 -134.51
N ALA A 657 46.97 -46.03 -133.45
CA ALA A 657 46.39 -47.06 -132.61
C ALA A 657 46.22 -46.80 -131.11
N GLU A 658 47.01 -45.98 -130.41
CA GLU A 658 47.04 -46.04 -128.93
C GLU A 658 46.52 -44.81 -128.17
N VAL A 659 46.20 -43.73 -128.88
CA VAL A 659 45.60 -42.51 -128.28
C VAL A 659 44.11 -42.69 -127.93
N THR A 660 43.43 -43.73 -128.43
CA THR A 660 41.98 -43.92 -128.23
C THR A 660 41.57 -44.34 -126.80
N ARG A 661 42.48 -44.77 -125.91
CA ARG A 661 42.10 -45.33 -124.58
C ARG A 661 42.36 -44.45 -123.35
N ALA A 662 43.09 -43.33 -123.46
CA ALA A 662 43.48 -42.52 -122.30
C ALA A 662 42.51 -41.37 -121.94
N MET A 663 41.50 -41.09 -122.77
CA MET A 663 40.60 -39.92 -122.63
C MET A 663 39.34 -40.15 -121.77
N ASP A 664 39.13 -41.34 -121.20
CA ASP A 664 37.89 -41.67 -120.47
C ASP A 664 37.98 -41.46 -118.94
N ALA A 665 39.18 -41.23 -118.39
CA ALA A 665 39.41 -41.11 -116.93
C ALA A 665 39.18 -39.69 -116.37
N THR A 666 39.43 -38.63 -117.17
CA THR A 666 39.38 -37.23 -116.72
C THR A 666 37.95 -36.67 -116.59
N ARG A 667 36.93 -37.42 -117.05
CA ARG A 667 35.52 -37.01 -117.02
C ARG A 667 34.86 -37.14 -115.63
N LYS A 668 35.48 -37.83 -114.66
CA LYS A 668 34.85 -38.21 -113.37
C LYS A 668 35.14 -37.30 -112.16
N GLU A 669 36.22 -36.52 -112.14
CA GLU A 669 36.61 -35.72 -110.95
C GLU A 669 35.89 -34.36 -110.81
N VAL A 670 35.41 -33.78 -111.90
CA VAL A 670 34.71 -32.46 -111.89
C VAL A 670 33.35 -32.52 -111.17
N ALA A 671 32.75 -33.70 -111.02
CA ALA A 671 31.43 -33.87 -110.41
C ALA A 671 31.41 -33.89 -108.86
N GLN A 672 32.56 -33.95 -108.19
CA GLN A 672 32.65 -34.11 -106.72
C GLN A 672 32.78 -32.78 -105.95
N SER A 673 33.34 -31.74 -106.56
CA SER A 673 33.56 -30.42 -105.92
C SER A 673 32.27 -29.58 -105.77
N ALA A 674 31.28 -29.78 -106.63
CA ALA A 674 30.02 -29.02 -106.63
C ALA A 674 29.05 -29.37 -105.47
N ARG A 675 29.24 -30.49 -104.76
CA ARG A 675 28.33 -30.93 -103.68
C ARG A 675 28.66 -30.34 -102.30
N GLY A 676 29.92 -30.01 -102.01
CA GLY A 676 30.32 -29.46 -100.69
C GLY A 676 29.93 -28.00 -100.47
N MET A 677 29.85 -27.20 -101.54
CA MET A 677 29.52 -25.77 -101.46
C MET A 677 28.03 -25.49 -101.14
N ALA A 678 27.14 -26.47 -101.35
CA ALA A 678 25.71 -26.34 -101.10
C ALA A 678 25.29 -26.55 -99.62
N GLU A 679 26.14 -27.19 -98.80
CA GLU A 679 25.86 -27.42 -97.37
C GLU A 679 26.23 -26.21 -96.49
N GLN A 680 27.29 -25.48 -96.85
CA GLN A 680 27.81 -24.35 -96.07
C GLN A 680 26.90 -23.11 -96.11
N ALA A 681 26.16 -22.89 -97.21
CA ALA A 681 25.19 -21.80 -97.35
C ALA A 681 23.87 -21.99 -96.56
N ARG A 682 23.54 -23.24 -96.17
CA ARG A 682 22.34 -23.53 -95.36
C ARG A 682 22.54 -23.28 -93.86
N ALA A 683 23.75 -23.47 -93.34
CA ALA A 683 24.09 -23.25 -91.93
C ALA A 683 24.07 -21.75 -91.55
N LEU A 684 24.52 -20.87 -92.46
CA LEU A 684 24.55 -19.41 -92.22
C LEU A 684 23.16 -18.78 -92.09
N LYS A 685 22.15 -19.31 -92.79
CA LYS A 685 20.75 -18.83 -92.66
C LYS A 685 20.06 -19.22 -91.35
N GLN A 686 20.52 -20.27 -90.65
CA GLN A 686 19.96 -20.67 -89.36
C GLN A 686 20.48 -19.82 -88.18
N GLY A 687 21.71 -19.29 -88.29
CA GLY A 687 22.30 -18.40 -87.29
C GLY A 687 21.66 -16.99 -87.24
N GLU A 688 21.30 -16.43 -88.40
CA GLU A 688 20.67 -15.10 -88.49
C GLU A 688 19.28 -15.06 -87.78
N ALA A 689 18.52 -16.16 -87.85
CA ALA A 689 17.21 -16.26 -87.22
C ALA A 689 17.28 -16.38 -85.68
N ALA A 690 18.30 -17.06 -85.15
CA ALA A 690 18.50 -17.22 -83.71
C ALA A 690 18.91 -15.91 -83.02
N SER A 691 19.78 -15.11 -83.66
CA SER A 691 20.23 -13.82 -83.09
C SER A 691 19.09 -12.79 -82.98
N ARG A 692 18.18 -12.74 -83.98
CA ARG A 692 17.00 -11.85 -83.92
C ARG A 692 16.01 -12.24 -82.80
N GLN A 693 15.92 -13.52 -82.42
CA GLN A 693 15.06 -13.95 -81.30
C GLN A 693 15.62 -13.55 -79.93
N VAL A 694 16.94 -13.58 -79.74
CA VAL A 694 17.59 -13.19 -78.47
C VAL A 694 17.42 -11.69 -78.20
N ALA A 695 17.55 -10.85 -79.23
CA ALA A 695 17.32 -9.40 -79.11
C ALA A 695 15.86 -9.03 -78.74
N GLN A 696 14.86 -9.74 -79.28
CA GLN A 696 13.46 -9.54 -78.91
C GLN A 696 13.15 -9.97 -77.48
N LEU A 697 13.77 -11.05 -77.00
CA LEU A 697 13.56 -11.56 -75.64
C LEU A 697 14.17 -10.61 -74.59
N ALA A 698 15.37 -10.07 -74.84
CA ALA A 698 16.02 -9.09 -73.97
C ALA A 698 15.15 -7.83 -73.77
N GLY A 699 14.58 -7.26 -74.84
CA GLY A 699 13.68 -6.09 -74.75
C GLY A 699 12.32 -6.36 -74.09
N SER A 700 11.93 -7.62 -73.90
CA SER A 700 10.75 -7.98 -73.09
C SER A 700 11.09 -8.08 -71.60
N VAL A 701 12.29 -8.56 -71.27
CA VAL A 701 12.79 -8.64 -69.88
C VAL A 701 13.01 -7.25 -69.29
N THR A 702 13.60 -6.31 -70.04
CA THR A 702 13.83 -4.92 -69.57
C THR A 702 12.53 -4.19 -69.21
N ARG A 703 11.47 -4.38 -70.01
CA ARG A 703 10.14 -3.78 -69.71
C ARG A 703 9.49 -4.39 -68.48
N ALA A 704 9.57 -5.71 -68.32
CA ALA A 704 9.03 -6.39 -67.14
C ALA A 704 9.78 -6.02 -65.84
N THR A 705 11.09 -5.80 -65.90
CA THR A 705 11.89 -5.36 -64.74
C THR A 705 11.59 -3.91 -64.32
N ASP A 706 11.22 -3.03 -65.25
CA ASP A 706 10.87 -1.64 -64.95
C ASP A 706 9.49 -1.53 -64.25
N GLU A 707 8.52 -2.35 -64.67
CA GLU A 707 7.22 -2.49 -63.99
C GLU A 707 7.38 -3.06 -62.55
N GLN A 708 8.27 -4.04 -62.37
CA GLN A 708 8.57 -4.60 -61.04
C GLN A 708 9.27 -3.59 -60.12
N ALA A 709 10.16 -2.76 -60.65
CA ALA A 709 10.84 -1.71 -59.88
C ALA A 709 9.85 -0.65 -59.34
N GLN A 710 8.86 -0.25 -60.15
CA GLN A 710 7.82 0.69 -59.71
C GLN A 710 6.91 0.10 -58.62
N ALA A 711 6.56 -1.18 -58.72
CA ALA A 711 5.77 -1.87 -57.70
C ALA A 711 6.53 -2.01 -56.36
N LEU A 712 7.84 -2.27 -56.40
CA LEU A 712 8.69 -2.35 -55.20
C LEU A 712 8.78 -1.01 -54.45
N VAL A 713 8.86 0.12 -55.17
CA VAL A 713 8.85 1.45 -54.54
C VAL A 713 7.54 1.75 -53.82
N ALA A 714 6.40 1.31 -54.37
CA ALA A 714 5.09 1.44 -53.72
C ALA A 714 5.00 0.56 -52.45
N LEU A 715 5.55 -0.66 -52.49
CA LEU A 715 5.61 -1.56 -51.34
C LEU A 715 6.51 -1.05 -50.21
N VAL A 716 7.65 -0.43 -50.53
CA VAL A 716 8.53 0.19 -49.52
C VAL A 716 7.81 1.34 -48.79
N LYS A 717 7.08 2.20 -49.53
CA LYS A 717 6.25 3.24 -48.92
C LYS A 717 5.13 2.65 -48.04
N GLY A 718 4.53 1.54 -48.47
CA GLY A 718 3.55 0.81 -47.66
C GLY A 718 4.13 0.27 -46.36
N ALA A 719 5.34 -0.32 -46.40
CA ALA A 719 6.04 -0.82 -45.22
C ALA A 719 6.39 0.31 -44.23
N ASP A 720 6.82 1.47 -44.73
CA ASP A 720 7.11 2.64 -43.89
C ASP A 720 5.84 3.22 -43.22
N GLU A 721 4.71 3.19 -43.92
CA GLU A 721 3.43 3.62 -43.37
C GLU A 721 2.93 2.66 -42.28
N VAL A 722 3.05 1.35 -42.50
CA VAL A 722 2.75 0.31 -41.48
C VAL A 722 3.65 0.49 -40.25
N ARG A 723 4.94 0.77 -40.44
CA ARG A 723 5.88 1.07 -39.36
C ARG A 723 5.47 2.29 -38.54
N ARG A 724 5.07 3.36 -39.22
CA ARG A 724 4.64 4.62 -38.59
C ARG A 724 3.37 4.43 -37.75
N VAL A 725 2.40 3.70 -38.29
CA VAL A 725 1.17 3.33 -37.59
C VAL A 725 1.50 2.44 -36.39
N ALA A 726 2.33 1.39 -36.54
CA ALA A 726 2.71 0.48 -35.46
C ALA A 726 3.41 1.21 -34.29
N LYS A 727 4.34 2.14 -34.58
CA LYS A 727 4.98 2.99 -33.55
C LYS A 727 4.00 3.95 -32.87
N SER A 728 3.05 4.53 -33.63
CA SER A 728 1.99 5.39 -33.07
C SER A 728 1.07 4.61 -32.14
N THR A 729 0.68 3.38 -32.55
CA THR A 729 -0.16 2.49 -31.75
C THR A 729 0.55 2.05 -30.47
N ALA A 730 1.84 1.72 -30.53
CA ALA A 730 2.62 1.38 -29.34
C ALA A 730 2.68 2.53 -28.32
N ARG A 731 2.84 3.79 -28.78
CA ARG A 731 2.82 4.98 -27.90
C ARG A 731 1.45 5.23 -27.27
N ALA A 732 0.37 5.12 -28.06
CA ALA A 732 -0.99 5.27 -27.53
C ALA A 732 -1.33 4.18 -26.49
N LEU A 733 -0.80 2.97 -26.67
CA LEU A 733 -0.96 1.88 -25.71
C LEU A 733 -0.14 2.09 -24.43
N ASP A 734 1.02 2.76 -24.49
CA ASP A 734 1.77 3.17 -23.29
C ASP A 734 0.98 4.20 -22.45
N GLU A 735 0.36 5.18 -23.09
CA GLU A 735 -0.51 6.15 -22.40
C GLU A 735 -1.75 5.46 -21.78
N GLN A 736 -2.36 4.51 -22.49
CA GLN A 736 -3.48 3.72 -21.94
C GLN A 736 -3.06 2.81 -20.78
N ALA A 737 -1.86 2.22 -20.82
CA ALA A 737 -1.34 1.39 -19.74
C ALA A 737 -1.10 2.21 -18.46
N GLU A 738 -0.61 3.45 -18.58
CA GLU A 738 -0.44 4.37 -17.45
C GLU A 738 -1.79 4.74 -16.82
N VAL A 739 -2.80 5.04 -17.65
CA VAL A 739 -4.17 5.32 -17.18
C VAL A 739 -4.79 4.10 -16.50
N LEU A 740 -4.66 2.89 -17.07
CA LEU A 740 -5.16 1.65 -16.47
C LEU A 740 -4.47 1.32 -15.15
N GLY A 741 -3.17 1.56 -15.03
CA GLY A 741 -2.43 1.43 -13.78
C GLY A 741 -2.95 2.37 -12.69
N SER A 742 -3.22 3.64 -13.03
CA SER A 742 -3.82 4.60 -12.10
C SER A 742 -5.24 4.19 -11.67
N LEU A 743 -6.02 3.62 -12.59
CA LEU A 743 -7.39 3.18 -12.37
C LEU A 743 -7.44 1.93 -11.46
N ALA A 744 -6.52 0.98 -11.65
CA ALA A 744 -6.37 -0.20 -10.79
C ALA A 744 -6.03 0.20 -9.35
N VAL A 745 -5.09 1.12 -9.16
CA VAL A 745 -4.72 1.64 -7.83
C VAL A 745 -5.91 2.37 -7.19
N SER A 746 -6.70 3.11 -7.97
CA SER A 746 -7.89 3.81 -7.49
C SER A 746 -8.98 2.82 -7.06
N ALA A 747 -9.26 1.79 -7.87
CA ALA A 747 -10.23 0.74 -7.57
C ALA A 747 -9.84 -0.05 -6.31
N GLN A 748 -8.55 -0.36 -6.16
CA GLN A 748 -8.02 -1.03 -4.97
C GLN A 748 -8.18 -0.16 -3.71
N ARG A 749 -7.93 1.15 -3.81
CA ARG A 749 -8.15 2.10 -2.70
C ARG A 749 -9.63 2.20 -2.33
N GLN A 750 -10.54 2.21 -3.31
CA GLN A 750 -11.98 2.19 -3.07
C GLN A 750 -12.42 0.91 -2.37
N ALA A 751 -11.95 -0.26 -2.82
CA ALA A 751 -12.26 -1.54 -2.18
C ALA A 751 -11.83 -1.56 -0.69
N THR A 752 -10.60 -1.11 -0.39
CA THR A 752 -10.11 -1.02 1.00
C THR A 752 -10.92 0.00 1.83
N GLY A 753 -11.33 1.12 1.23
CA GLY A 753 -12.19 2.11 1.88
C GLY A 753 -13.57 1.54 2.21
N ILE A 754 -14.20 0.85 1.26
CA ILE A 754 -15.52 0.22 1.44
C ILE A 754 -15.45 -0.89 2.50
N ALA A 755 -14.36 -1.67 2.54
CA ALA A 755 -14.14 -2.69 3.57
C ALA A 755 -14.03 -2.10 4.99
N SER A 756 -13.49 -0.88 5.13
CA SER A 756 -13.47 -0.17 6.42
C SER A 756 -14.86 0.29 6.85
N VAL A 757 -15.69 0.78 5.92
CA VAL A 757 -17.09 1.16 6.17
C VAL A 757 -17.94 -0.04 6.53
N ALA A 758 -17.75 -1.19 5.85
CA ALA A 758 -18.44 -2.44 6.18
C ALA A 758 -18.12 -2.92 7.60
N ARG A 759 -16.86 -2.82 8.04
CA ARG A 759 -16.42 -3.15 9.40
C ARG A 759 -17.03 -2.22 10.45
N ALA A 760 -16.95 -0.91 10.23
CA ALA A 760 -17.53 0.09 11.12
C ALA A 760 -19.05 -0.07 11.25
N SER A 761 -19.74 -0.40 10.15
CA SER A 761 -21.19 -0.66 10.15
C SER A 761 -21.55 -1.95 10.91
N ALA A 762 -20.72 -2.99 10.81
CA ALA A 762 -20.91 -4.24 11.56
C ALA A 762 -20.73 -4.02 13.07
N GLU A 763 -19.70 -3.28 13.48
CA GLU A 763 -19.48 -2.89 14.88
C GLU A 763 -20.63 -2.02 15.42
N ALA A 764 -21.08 -1.04 14.62
CA ALA A 764 -22.23 -0.20 14.96
C ALA A 764 -23.52 -1.02 15.11
N THR A 765 -23.73 -2.02 14.24
CA THR A 765 -24.88 -2.95 14.35
C THR A 765 -24.83 -3.73 15.66
N GLN A 766 -23.65 -4.23 16.06
CA GLN A 766 -23.48 -4.99 17.31
C GLN A 766 -23.75 -4.14 18.56
N VAL A 767 -23.29 -2.89 18.57
CA VAL A 767 -23.57 -1.93 19.65
C VAL A 767 -25.06 -1.60 19.71
N THR A 768 -25.69 -1.38 18.56
CA THR A 768 -27.11 -1.01 18.47
C THR A 768 -28.03 -2.19 18.84
N GLU A 769 -27.64 -3.43 18.54
CA GLU A 769 -28.31 -4.64 19.03
C GLU A 769 -28.13 -4.84 20.55
N GLY A 770 -27.00 -4.41 21.12
CA GLY A 770 -26.82 -4.29 22.57
C GLY A 770 -27.81 -3.29 23.19
N LEU A 771 -27.95 -2.12 22.56
CA LEU A 771 -28.91 -1.09 22.98
C LEU A 771 -30.36 -1.58 22.88
N ALA A 772 -30.71 -2.30 21.81
CA ALA A 772 -32.03 -2.90 21.62
C ALA A 772 -32.40 -3.87 22.76
N ARG A 773 -31.45 -4.72 23.17
CA ARG A 773 -31.63 -5.62 24.32
C ARG A 773 -31.83 -4.85 25.63
N GLY A 774 -31.04 -3.80 25.86
CA GLY A 774 -31.19 -2.95 27.05
C GLY A 774 -32.55 -2.23 27.10
N VAL A 775 -33.04 -1.74 25.96
CA VAL A 775 -34.36 -1.10 25.87
C VAL A 775 -35.50 -2.10 26.13
N GLU A 776 -35.37 -3.34 25.65
CA GLU A 776 -36.37 -4.38 25.92
C GLU A 776 -36.38 -4.82 27.40
N GLU A 777 -35.21 -4.84 28.04
CA GLU A 777 -35.08 -5.12 29.47
C GLU A 777 -35.69 -3.99 30.32
N MET A 778 -35.49 -2.72 29.93
CA MET A 778 -36.15 -1.57 30.58
C MET A 778 -37.67 -1.59 30.37
N ARG A 779 -38.14 -1.98 29.18
CA ARG A 779 -39.58 -2.15 28.90
C ARG A 779 -40.20 -3.21 29.79
N THR A 780 -39.51 -4.33 29.97
CA THR A 780 -39.96 -5.43 30.84
C THR A 780 -40.03 -4.97 32.29
N ARG A 781 -38.98 -4.31 32.79
CA ARG A 781 -38.97 -3.73 34.15
C ARG A 781 -40.05 -2.66 34.34
N ALA A 782 -40.26 -1.77 33.38
CA ALA A 782 -41.29 -0.74 33.48
C ALA A 782 -42.70 -1.37 33.59
N ARG A 783 -42.97 -2.46 32.86
CA ARG A 783 -44.22 -3.22 32.98
C ARG A 783 -44.36 -3.89 34.34
N GLU A 784 -43.31 -4.54 34.83
CA GLU A 784 -43.32 -5.17 36.17
C GLU A 784 -43.59 -4.13 37.27
N ILE A 785 -42.91 -2.98 37.22
CA ILE A 785 -43.13 -1.91 38.20
C ILE A 785 -44.56 -1.38 38.07
N THR A 786 -45.08 -1.13 36.86
CA THR A 786 -46.46 -0.67 36.65
C THR A 786 -47.49 -1.62 37.27
N VAL A 787 -47.32 -2.93 37.08
CA VAL A 787 -48.19 -3.96 37.67
C VAL A 787 -48.10 -3.95 39.20
N THR A 788 -46.89 -3.84 39.74
CA THR A 788 -46.64 -3.84 41.19
C THR A 788 -47.21 -2.57 41.84
N THR A 789 -47.06 -1.40 41.21
CA THR A 789 -47.63 -0.13 41.70
C THR A 789 -49.16 -0.16 41.61
N ALA A 790 -49.75 -0.75 40.57
CA ALA A 790 -51.20 -0.92 40.46
C ALA A 790 -51.77 -1.81 41.58
N GLN A 791 -51.03 -2.84 42.00
CA GLN A 791 -51.39 -3.67 43.16
C GLN A 791 -51.29 -2.88 44.47
N GLN A 792 -50.26 -2.05 44.65
CA GLN A 792 -50.13 -1.18 45.82
C GLN A 792 -51.23 -0.13 45.91
N VAL A 793 -51.64 0.49 44.79
CA VAL A 793 -52.76 1.43 44.75
C VAL A 793 -54.06 0.76 45.18
N ARG A 794 -54.34 -0.46 44.69
CA ARG A 794 -55.51 -1.24 45.12
C ARG A 794 -55.45 -1.63 46.59
N ALA A 795 -54.29 -2.04 47.09
CA ALA A 795 -54.10 -2.40 48.49
C ALA A 795 -54.27 -1.19 49.42
N ALA A 796 -53.70 -0.04 49.07
CA ALA A 796 -53.86 1.21 49.82
C ALA A 796 -55.31 1.70 49.84
N ALA A 797 -56.00 1.65 48.69
CA ALA A 797 -57.42 1.99 48.59
C ALA A 797 -58.32 1.00 49.35
N GLY A 798 -58.00 -0.30 49.32
CA GLY A 798 -58.68 -1.35 50.09
C GLY A 798 -58.53 -1.16 51.59
N ASN A 799 -57.30 -0.95 52.08
CA ASN A 799 -57.02 -0.66 53.48
C ASN A 799 -57.73 0.62 53.95
N ALA A 800 -57.74 1.67 53.12
CA ALA A 800 -58.46 2.89 53.43
C ALA A 800 -59.98 2.68 53.52
N ALA A 801 -60.55 1.81 52.68
CA ALA A 801 -61.97 1.44 52.71
C ALA A 801 -62.33 0.62 53.96
N GLU A 802 -61.51 -0.37 54.33
CA GLU A 802 -61.70 -1.17 55.54
C GLU A 802 -61.61 -0.30 56.81
N VAL A 803 -60.62 0.58 56.90
CA VAL A 803 -60.47 1.51 58.03
C VAL A 803 -61.65 2.50 58.11
N ARG A 804 -62.21 2.90 56.96
CA ARG A 804 -63.40 3.76 56.88
C ARG A 804 -64.67 3.00 57.32
N GLU A 805 -64.77 1.71 57.03
CA GLU A 805 -65.84 0.85 57.57
C GLU A 805 -65.72 0.70 59.10
N VAL A 806 -64.51 0.49 59.61
CA VAL A 806 -64.23 0.46 61.06
C VAL A 806 -64.59 1.79 61.70
N SER A 807 -64.21 2.92 61.11
CA SER A 807 -64.58 4.26 61.57
C SER A 807 -66.11 4.45 61.61
N ASN A 808 -66.84 4.02 60.57
CA ASN A 808 -68.30 4.09 60.54
C ASN A 808 -68.95 3.23 61.64
N ARG A 809 -68.44 2.01 61.90
CA ARG A 809 -68.92 1.15 62.98
C ARG A 809 -68.62 1.74 64.36
N LEU A 810 -67.44 2.33 64.56
CA LEU A 810 -67.08 3.05 65.78
C LEU A 810 -68.00 4.25 66.02
N GLY A 811 -68.32 5.03 64.98
CA GLY A 811 -69.27 6.15 65.06
C GLY A 811 -70.72 5.71 65.29
N GLN A 812 -71.13 4.53 64.83
CA GLN A 812 -72.43 3.93 65.19
C GLN A 812 -72.45 3.46 66.66
N LEU A 813 -71.38 2.80 67.13
CA LEU A 813 -71.22 2.40 68.53
C LEU A 813 -71.22 3.60 69.48
N SER A 814 -70.50 4.68 69.11
CA SER A 814 -70.49 5.93 69.86
C SER A 814 -71.90 6.52 69.96
N ARG A 815 -72.64 6.60 68.85
CA ARG A 815 -74.03 7.09 68.85
C ARG A 815 -74.97 6.24 69.72
N MET A 816 -74.88 4.90 69.63
CA MET A 816 -75.66 4.01 70.50
C MET A 816 -75.29 4.19 71.98
N GLN A 817 -74.02 4.40 72.31
CA GLN A 817 -73.60 4.65 73.70
C GLN A 817 -74.07 6.01 74.22
N VAL A 818 -74.09 7.05 73.37
CA VAL A 818 -74.68 8.35 73.70
C VAL A 818 -76.19 8.22 73.94
N GLU A 819 -76.90 7.49 73.08
CA GLU A 819 -78.34 7.21 73.28
C GLU A 819 -78.61 6.39 74.55
N GLN A 820 -77.75 5.42 74.88
CA GLN A 820 -77.82 4.68 76.14
C GLN A 820 -77.55 5.59 77.35
N LEU A 821 -76.58 6.50 77.26
CA LEU A 821 -76.31 7.54 78.25
C LEU A 821 -77.49 8.49 78.45
N GLU A 822 -78.17 8.87 77.36
CA GLU A 822 -79.41 9.64 77.40
C GLU A 822 -80.56 8.85 78.03
N SER A 823 -80.67 7.55 77.77
CA SER A 823 -81.68 6.68 78.38
C SER A 823 -81.44 6.47 79.89
N LEU A 824 -80.18 6.34 80.30
CA LEU A 824 -79.77 6.20 81.70
C LEU A 824 -79.96 7.50 82.49
N SER A 825 -79.70 8.65 81.88
CA SER A 825 -79.99 9.96 82.48
C SER A 825 -81.49 10.28 82.55
N ARG A 826 -82.32 9.69 81.69
CA ARG A 826 -83.80 9.74 81.80
C ARG A 826 -84.36 8.82 82.89
N MET A 827 -83.68 7.72 83.23
CA MET A 827 -84.10 6.79 84.30
C MET A 827 -83.64 7.21 85.71
N GLY A 828 -82.48 7.86 85.84
CA GLY A 828 -82.01 8.43 87.10
C GLY A 828 -82.39 9.90 87.19
N GLY A 829 -83.57 10.22 87.74
CA GLY A 829 -84.06 11.60 87.82
C GLY A 829 -83.05 12.60 88.40
N SER A 830 -82.40 13.35 87.52
CA SER A 830 -81.71 14.61 87.77
C SER A 830 -81.54 15.38 86.45
N ARG A 831 -82.23 16.52 86.34
CA ARG A 831 -81.76 17.69 85.54
C ARG A 831 -80.41 18.14 86.16
N PRO A 832 -79.41 18.68 85.44
CA PRO A 832 -79.47 19.69 84.34
C PRO A 832 -78.34 19.44 83.28
N PRO A 833 -77.70 20.38 82.51
CA PRO A 833 -77.94 21.79 82.15
C PRO A 833 -77.84 22.11 80.61
N GLU A 834 -78.14 23.36 80.24
CA GLU A 834 -77.74 24.10 79.01
C GLU A 834 -76.21 24.50 79.06
N PRO A 835 -75.62 25.35 78.19
CA PRO A 835 -75.34 25.33 76.73
C PRO A 835 -73.82 25.59 76.42
N ALA A 836 -73.36 25.57 75.15
CA ALA A 836 -72.20 26.34 74.60
C ALA A 836 -71.98 25.94 73.12
N GLY A 837 -72.11 26.83 72.13
CA GLY A 837 -71.06 27.78 71.72
C GLY A 837 -70.07 27.07 70.80
N GLY A 838 -70.19 27.14 69.47
CA GLY A 838 -69.65 28.25 68.67
C GLY A 838 -68.31 27.85 68.02
N VAL A 839 -67.93 28.52 66.94
CA VAL A 839 -66.69 28.38 66.12
C VAL A 839 -66.82 27.34 64.99
N GLU A 840 -67.14 27.67 63.73
CA GLU A 840 -66.61 28.67 62.78
C GLU A 840 -65.30 28.26 62.08
N SER A 841 -65.37 28.16 60.75
CA SER A 841 -64.27 28.10 59.77
C SER A 841 -63.37 26.84 59.83
N THR A 842 -62.92 26.22 58.74
CA THR A 842 -62.37 26.76 57.50
C THR A 842 -62.48 25.67 56.41
N ARG A 843 -63.08 26.01 55.27
CA ARG A 843 -62.84 25.33 53.99
C ARG A 843 -62.01 26.29 53.13
N GLU A 844 -60.70 26.15 53.16
CA GLU A 844 -59.82 26.63 52.09
C GLU A 844 -58.82 25.56 51.69
N ARG A 845 -58.84 25.29 50.37
CA ARG A 845 -57.74 25.03 49.44
C ARG A 845 -56.86 23.76 49.54
N GLN A 846 -56.86 23.09 48.37
CA GLN A 846 -55.76 22.45 47.64
C GLN A 846 -55.17 21.17 48.28
N ALA A 847 -54.86 20.10 47.54
CA ALA A 847 -54.45 19.98 46.14
C ALA A 847 -55.12 18.79 45.42
#